data_AF-A0A2I3SGL1-F1
#
_entry.id   AF-A0A2I3SGL1-F1
#
_cell.length_a   1.000
_cell.length_b   1.000
_cell.length_c   1.000
_cell.angle_alpha   90.00
_cell.angle_beta   90.00
_cell.angle_gamma   90.00
#
_symmetry.space_group_name_H-M   'P 1'
#
loop_
_entity.id
_entity.type
_entity.pdbx_description
1 polymer ?
#
loop_
_entity_poly.entity_id
_entity_poly.type
_entity_poly.pdbx_seq_one_letter_code
_entity_poly.pdbx_strand_id
1 'polypeptide(L)'
;MFKTLPEKAAFKALKRTLQLIAPLHDIVAYLVSFAKLGNCPACFEFPRSPNPLRGDWGGTEGIGSELQELQNMIDSLQSPQDPSRVAQALLLRREVMFLQFDAAVRHLIRRTFLAAGNVPAYQSVTDGMCHGLPALSNSLRKSIFASQLSLPQPLDPRSLQAFELFPWRAFLEDGGPFPVMSNSPDTLEYNMQLCLCGLSDRDRKVAHGELVGVQLLLEDVLSSYHVTMEAPQRQQATLGKNTQPDWSKVPGFRSQFRSSPKTSELLEGPCDAVMSFALLRSFLILWKQLEVLKEHWGRLKLQGQDINSVSLHKRFSELYETDVLYPSMKAIARQMGKEDEFEGFIVNNQSVLPPSGASEVEIKTHQLQKLLENCEIQMIQEVLRKVNREMTLVLSEKCKEECSLPTDLWKHQVMKENFSVSRPQIVEKFIQRLMQNYQDDGVEITFRKDHLEACLLSLGCDVMARERSNFETYSMCYEHVLHHARQRLSQKEQELDATQRGQGPPEDSAGQIAELSHDMIMEITTLRAQLTDLEEVNLNLKKQIRKEVQEEYEALVRALFETCLHIKEKLDENQLNLIQKVCELIGEVRIEGIDNMKDLKKKWCSASPDEGMKENPAKEQLWALEQDNCSLANLVCKVRSLGRWRLAVQQARFQAQLSRAEKESIQSKKEYLRIKLMAEREVGLFRQQVLALRQALARAQADSARMWKQQDSQAQLLKELEHRVTQEALTQQQLHFMKTSRMEKLLEDVGQKEQQLQLLSKEAERASKLGQLQQKKMKRDLHQMRSRLSQERSVKLDALQRVEELQGQLHHAQRSAVPTGSSGDLISQAQYSPTSASTSSRYSQQRFLKTNLKGSKITRWIQRPQTVPIKHKKRTDDVFLPNMAENVQLTAFQVQTAPSRFPFRADW
;
A
#
# COMPACT_ATOMS: atom_id res chain seq x y z
N MET A 1 -18.48 25.85 46.36
CA MET A 1 -18.55 27.30 46.17
C MET A 1 -20.00 27.79 46.19
N PHE A 2 -20.74 27.79 45.09
CA PHE A 2 -21.95 28.64 44.93
C PHE A 2 -23.26 28.22 45.62
N LYS A 3 -23.27 27.22 46.52
CA LYS A 3 -24.51 26.67 47.15
C LYS A 3 -25.28 27.65 48.03
N THR A 4 -24.68 28.77 48.41
CA THR A 4 -25.26 29.80 49.30
C THR A 4 -25.78 31.04 48.56
N LEU A 5 -25.67 31.09 47.23
CA LEU A 5 -26.12 32.21 46.40
C LEU A 5 -27.51 31.93 45.79
N PRO A 6 -28.37 32.96 45.61
CA PRO A 6 -29.62 32.79 44.87
C PRO A 6 -29.33 32.42 43.41
N GLU A 7 -30.17 31.57 42.83
CA GLU A 7 -29.89 30.82 41.58
C GLU A 7 -29.33 31.67 40.43
N LYS A 8 -29.93 32.83 40.12
CA LYS A 8 -29.45 33.75 39.07
C LYS A 8 -28.05 34.31 39.35
N ALA A 9 -27.71 34.55 40.62
CA ALA A 9 -26.37 34.97 41.04
C ALA A 9 -25.40 33.78 41.06
N ALA A 10 -25.83 32.60 41.50
CA ALA A 10 -25.04 31.37 41.44
C ALA A 10 -24.64 31.01 40.00
N PHE A 11 -25.57 31.11 39.05
CA PHE A 11 -25.31 30.92 37.61
C PHE A 11 -24.37 31.98 37.04
N LYS A 12 -24.56 33.27 37.37
CA LYS A 12 -23.67 34.36 36.92
C LYS A 12 -22.25 34.22 37.49
N ALA A 13 -22.12 33.77 38.75
CA ALA A 13 -20.84 33.48 39.39
C ALA A 13 -20.17 32.26 38.74
N LEU A 14 -20.88 31.14 38.61
CA LEU A 14 -20.40 29.92 37.94
C LEU A 14 -19.92 30.21 36.52
N LYS A 15 -20.71 30.97 35.73
CA LYS A 15 -20.33 31.36 34.35
C LYS A 15 -19.03 32.16 34.35
N ARG A 16 -18.88 33.18 35.20
CA ARG A 16 -17.64 33.98 35.30
C ARG A 16 -16.44 33.13 35.77
N THR A 17 -16.62 32.26 36.76
CA THR A 17 -15.56 31.37 37.24
C THR A 17 -15.12 30.38 36.15
N LEU A 18 -16.06 29.80 35.38
CA LEU A 18 -15.71 28.94 34.24
C LEU A 18 -15.02 29.73 33.11
N GLN A 19 -15.45 30.96 32.82
CA GLN A 19 -14.81 31.83 31.83
C GLN A 19 -13.36 32.23 32.18
N LEU A 20 -12.98 32.18 33.46
CA LEU A 20 -11.60 32.39 33.92
C LEU A 20 -10.81 31.09 33.99
N ILE A 21 -11.37 30.04 34.60
CA ILE A 21 -10.65 28.79 34.85
C ILE A 21 -10.41 28.01 33.56
N ALA A 22 -11.34 28.00 32.60
CA ALA A 22 -11.16 27.25 31.34
C ALA A 22 -9.95 27.71 30.51
N PRO A 23 -9.78 29.01 30.15
CA PRO A 23 -8.59 29.42 29.41
C PRO A 23 -7.30 29.31 30.23
N LEU A 24 -7.34 29.56 31.54
CA LEU A 24 -6.16 29.39 32.40
C LEU A 24 -5.71 27.92 32.49
N HIS A 25 -6.65 27.00 32.64
CA HIS A 25 -6.41 25.55 32.58
C HIS A 25 -5.76 25.15 31.26
N ASP A 26 -6.32 25.60 30.13
CA ASP A 26 -5.82 25.24 28.81
C ASP A 26 -4.42 25.83 28.52
N ILE A 27 -4.11 27.03 29.03
CA ILE A 27 -2.77 27.60 28.95
C ILE A 27 -1.78 26.81 29.80
N VAL A 28 -2.10 26.51 31.07
CA VAL A 28 -1.23 25.71 31.94
C VAL A 28 -1.02 24.31 31.37
N ALA A 29 -2.06 23.67 30.85
CA ALA A 29 -1.98 22.38 30.18
C ALA A 29 -1.10 22.46 28.92
N TYR A 30 -1.21 23.52 28.11
CA TYR A 30 -0.35 23.74 26.95
C TYR A 30 1.13 23.88 27.36
N LEU A 31 1.44 24.71 28.35
CA LEU A 31 2.80 24.92 28.83
C LEU A 31 3.44 23.62 29.35
N VAL A 32 2.70 22.84 30.14
CA VAL A 32 3.13 21.52 30.60
C VAL A 32 3.31 20.53 29.44
N SER A 33 2.42 20.54 28.45
CA SER A 33 2.50 19.68 27.27
C SER A 33 3.69 20.02 26.38
N PHE A 34 3.93 21.32 26.16
CA PHE A 34 5.03 21.85 25.36
C PHE A 34 6.39 21.54 25.99
N ALA A 35 6.55 21.78 27.30
CA ALA A 35 7.76 21.42 28.05
C ALA A 35 8.05 19.91 28.06
N LYS A 36 7.01 19.07 27.89
CA LYS A 36 7.16 17.61 27.73
C LYS A 36 7.56 17.18 26.31
N LEU A 37 7.37 17.99 25.26
CA LEU A 37 7.83 17.66 23.90
C LEU A 37 9.35 17.45 23.84
N GLY A 38 10.13 18.24 24.59
CA GLY A 38 11.57 18.04 24.74
C GLY A 38 11.96 16.86 25.64
N ASN A 39 11.04 16.38 26.48
CA ASN A 39 11.23 15.23 27.37
C ASN A 39 10.61 13.96 26.75
N CYS A 40 10.83 13.71 25.47
CA CYS A 40 10.31 12.53 24.81
C CYS A 40 11.04 11.26 25.28
N PRO A 41 10.37 10.31 25.97
CA PRO A 41 10.91 8.96 26.07
C PRO A 41 10.89 8.34 24.67
N ALA A 42 12.01 7.72 24.25
CA ALA A 42 12.03 6.91 23.04
C ALA A 42 10.95 5.83 23.14
N CYS A 43 10.22 5.59 22.04
CA CYS A 43 8.94 4.87 22.04
C CYS A 43 8.99 3.55 22.82
N PHE A 44 8.26 3.50 23.94
CA PHE A 44 8.05 2.31 24.77
C PHE A 44 9.28 1.61 25.38
N GLU A 45 10.46 2.24 25.40
CA GLU A 45 11.61 1.75 26.18
C GLU A 45 11.93 2.65 27.38
N PHE A 46 12.31 2.02 28.50
CA PHE A 46 12.73 2.74 29.72
C PHE A 46 14.02 3.54 29.47
N PRO A 47 14.10 4.82 29.90
CA PRO A 47 15.30 5.63 29.71
C PRO A 47 16.48 5.06 30.51
N ARG A 48 17.43 4.43 29.81
CA ARG A 48 18.68 3.87 30.37
C ARG A 48 19.83 4.87 30.44
N SER A 49 19.61 6.15 30.13
CA SER A 49 20.60 7.23 30.27
C SER A 49 20.17 8.22 31.37
N PRO A 50 21.08 8.71 32.25
CA PRO A 50 20.70 9.62 33.35
C PRO A 50 20.36 11.05 32.92
N ASN A 51 20.70 11.44 31.69
CA ASN A 51 20.69 12.83 31.22
C ASN A 51 19.74 13.01 30.02
N PRO A 52 18.43 13.27 30.24
CA PRO A 52 17.60 13.90 29.23
C PRO A 52 18.13 15.31 28.91
N LEU A 53 18.05 15.73 27.65
CA LEU A 53 18.54 17.03 27.18
C LEU A 53 17.61 18.18 27.62
N ARG A 54 17.66 18.51 28.91
CA ARG A 54 16.74 19.42 29.64
C ARG A 54 16.56 20.85 29.11
N GLY A 55 17.40 21.32 28.18
CA GLY A 55 17.52 22.75 27.84
C GLY A 55 16.57 23.27 26.76
N ASP A 56 16.27 22.47 25.73
CA ASP A 56 15.81 23.03 24.46
C ASP A 56 14.37 23.56 24.47
N TRP A 57 13.41 22.80 25.03
CA TRP A 57 11.97 23.12 25.01
C TRP A 57 11.50 23.81 26.31
N GLY A 58 12.34 24.67 26.89
CA GLY A 58 12.05 25.44 28.13
C GLY A 58 12.03 24.63 29.45
N GLY A 59 11.64 23.35 29.41
CA GLY A 59 11.63 22.45 30.56
C GLY A 59 10.72 22.93 31.70
N THR A 60 11.03 22.51 32.94
CA THR A 60 10.26 22.92 34.13
C THR A 60 10.48 24.37 34.54
N GLU A 61 11.60 24.97 34.14
CA GLU A 61 11.98 26.33 34.50
C GLU A 61 11.28 27.36 33.60
N GLY A 62 11.15 27.08 32.29
CA GLY A 62 10.40 27.91 31.34
C GLY A 62 8.89 28.00 31.62
N ILE A 63 8.29 26.98 32.27
CA ILE A 63 6.90 27.08 32.77
C ILE A 63 6.81 28.19 33.84
N GLY A 64 7.86 28.39 34.64
CA GLY A 64 7.91 29.44 35.65
C GLY A 64 7.95 30.84 35.05
N SER A 65 8.76 31.06 34.00
CA SER A 65 8.83 32.36 33.31
C SER A 65 7.53 32.67 32.55
N GLU A 66 6.98 31.71 31.79
CA GLU A 66 5.70 31.89 31.07
C GLU A 66 4.53 32.20 32.01
N LEU A 67 4.49 31.60 33.21
CA LEU A 67 3.47 31.93 34.21
C LEU A 67 3.71 33.28 34.89
N GLN A 68 4.97 33.70 35.07
CA GLN A 68 5.30 35.04 35.56
C GLN A 68 4.95 36.11 34.51
N GLU A 69 5.20 35.87 33.23
CA GLU A 69 4.81 36.73 32.12
C GLU A 69 3.28 36.82 31.98
N LEU A 70 2.57 35.70 32.13
CA LEU A 70 1.11 35.68 32.19
C LEU A 70 0.57 36.46 33.40
N GLN A 71 1.23 36.40 34.55
CA GLN A 71 0.86 37.22 35.70
C GLN A 71 1.12 38.71 35.42
N ASN A 72 2.32 39.08 34.97
CA ASN A 72 2.69 40.45 34.64
C ASN A 72 1.70 41.06 33.63
N MET A 73 1.27 40.27 32.64
CA MET A 73 0.27 40.65 31.63
C MET A 73 -1.12 40.90 32.23
N ILE A 74 -1.56 40.12 33.21
CA ILE A 74 -2.82 40.36 33.93
C ILE A 74 -2.70 41.63 34.78
N ASP A 75 -1.60 41.78 35.51
CA ASP A 75 -1.35 42.93 36.39
C ASP A 75 -1.19 44.24 35.59
N SER A 76 -0.75 44.19 34.32
CA SER A 76 -0.65 45.34 33.41
C SER A 76 -1.97 45.74 32.72
N LEU A 77 -3.07 45.00 32.91
CA LEU A 77 -4.37 45.35 32.30
C LEU A 77 -4.90 46.68 32.85
N GLN A 78 -5.66 47.43 32.04
CA GLN A 78 -6.32 48.67 32.48
C GLN A 78 -7.35 48.48 33.62
N SER A 79 -7.75 47.23 33.90
CA SER A 79 -8.71 46.89 34.97
C SER A 79 -8.54 45.42 35.42
N PRO A 80 -7.46 45.07 36.15
CA PRO A 80 -7.17 43.69 36.54
C PRO A 80 -8.22 43.10 37.50
N GLN A 81 -9.04 43.96 38.11
CA GLN A 81 -10.11 43.58 39.03
C GLN A 81 -11.46 43.26 38.33
N ASP A 82 -11.60 43.47 37.01
CA ASP A 82 -12.79 42.98 36.29
C ASP A 82 -12.56 41.54 35.76
N PRO A 83 -13.25 40.52 36.30
CA PRO A 83 -13.13 39.14 35.80
C PRO A 83 -13.56 39.00 34.33
N SER A 84 -14.31 39.95 33.77
CA SER A 84 -14.73 39.93 32.36
C SER A 84 -13.56 40.28 31.43
N ARG A 85 -12.79 41.33 31.76
CA ARG A 85 -11.56 41.71 31.03
C ARG A 85 -10.44 40.68 31.18
N VAL A 86 -10.21 40.16 32.39
CA VAL A 86 -9.19 39.11 32.61
C VAL A 86 -9.54 37.83 31.84
N ALA A 87 -10.80 37.42 31.81
CA ALA A 87 -11.24 36.28 31.00
C ALA A 87 -11.04 36.51 29.50
N GLN A 88 -11.26 37.73 29.00
CA GLN A 88 -11.02 38.08 27.59
C GLN A 88 -9.52 38.03 27.23
N ALA A 89 -8.64 38.57 28.08
CA ALA A 89 -7.19 38.51 27.88
C ALA A 89 -6.67 37.06 27.88
N LEU A 90 -7.12 36.25 28.85
CA LEU A 90 -6.77 34.83 28.93
C LEU A 90 -7.28 34.02 27.72
N LEU A 91 -8.51 34.26 27.25
CA LEU A 91 -9.03 33.61 26.05
C LEU A 91 -8.20 33.96 24.80
N LEU A 92 -7.78 35.23 24.65
CA LEU A 92 -6.95 35.65 23.52
C LEU A 92 -5.52 35.08 23.59
N ARG A 93 -4.85 35.08 24.77
CA ARG A 93 -3.54 34.42 24.95
C ARG A 93 -3.63 32.92 24.61
N ARG A 94 -4.65 32.23 25.09
CA ARG A 94 -4.94 30.81 24.74
C ARG A 94 -5.04 30.65 23.23
N GLU A 95 -5.89 31.43 22.56
CA GLU A 95 -6.09 31.31 21.11
C GLU A 95 -4.81 31.59 20.32
N VAL A 96 -4.01 32.59 20.71
CA VAL A 96 -2.71 32.89 20.08
C VAL A 96 -1.74 31.71 20.22
N MET A 97 -1.57 31.13 21.41
CA MET A 97 -0.66 29.99 21.63
C MET A 97 -1.05 28.76 20.79
N PHE A 98 -2.35 28.43 20.74
CA PHE A 98 -2.84 27.31 19.93
C PHE A 98 -2.76 27.58 18.42
N LEU A 99 -2.96 28.83 17.97
CA LEU A 99 -2.79 29.22 16.57
C LEU A 99 -1.32 29.24 16.13
N GLN A 100 -0.40 29.65 17.02
CA GLN A 100 1.05 29.58 16.81
C GLN A 100 1.49 28.14 16.56
N PHE A 101 1.04 27.19 17.39
CA PHE A 101 1.36 25.76 17.22
C PHE A 101 0.78 25.17 15.93
N ASP A 102 -0.51 25.43 15.63
CA ASP A 102 -1.14 24.99 14.38
C ASP A 102 -0.45 25.57 13.14
N ALA A 103 -0.07 26.85 13.16
CA ALA A 103 0.65 27.48 12.05
C ALA A 103 2.05 26.89 11.83
N ALA A 104 2.82 26.69 12.91
CA ALA A 104 4.16 26.10 12.85
C ALA A 104 4.12 24.66 12.29
N VAL A 105 3.30 23.79 12.86
CA VAL A 105 3.19 22.37 12.44
C VAL A 105 2.64 22.25 11.02
N ARG A 106 1.56 22.96 10.69
CA ARG A 106 0.85 22.81 9.41
C ARG A 106 1.61 23.39 8.23
N HIS A 107 2.42 24.43 8.46
CA HIS A 107 3.04 25.22 7.38
C HIS A 107 4.57 25.25 7.47
N LEU A 108 5.16 25.85 8.51
CA LEU A 108 6.62 26.05 8.58
C LEU A 108 7.39 24.73 8.68
N ILE A 109 7.10 23.89 9.67
CA ILE A 109 7.83 22.64 9.94
C ILE A 109 7.77 21.71 8.71
N ARG A 110 6.58 21.56 8.10
CA ARG A 110 6.39 20.84 6.83
C ARG A 110 7.20 21.46 5.68
N ARG A 111 7.21 22.78 5.51
CA ARG A 111 7.98 23.49 4.47
C ARG A 111 9.49 23.29 4.65
N THR A 112 10.01 23.45 5.86
CA THR A 112 11.44 23.33 6.14
C THR A 112 11.94 21.91 5.92
N PHE A 113 11.18 20.88 6.29
CA PHE A 113 11.55 19.50 5.95
C PHE A 113 11.53 19.21 4.44
N LEU A 114 10.55 19.73 3.68
CA LEU A 114 10.55 19.62 2.20
C LEU A 114 11.73 20.37 1.56
N ALA A 115 12.02 21.59 2.02
CA ALA A 115 13.12 22.42 1.51
C ALA A 115 14.51 21.81 1.82
N ALA A 116 14.67 21.21 3.01
CA ALA A 116 15.86 20.47 3.41
C ALA A 116 15.96 19.07 2.76
N GLY A 117 14.93 18.62 2.05
CA GLY A 117 14.87 17.29 1.43
C GLY A 117 14.57 16.13 2.39
N ASN A 118 14.21 16.40 3.65
CA ASN A 118 13.83 15.38 4.63
C ASN A 118 12.37 14.95 4.44
N VAL A 119 12.11 14.21 3.35
CA VAL A 119 10.80 13.64 3.01
C VAL A 119 10.18 12.79 4.14
N PRO A 120 10.89 11.88 4.85
CA PRO A 120 10.27 11.09 5.91
C PRO A 120 9.86 11.92 7.13
N ALA A 121 10.60 12.98 7.49
CA ALA A 121 10.16 13.93 8.51
C ALA A 121 8.92 14.73 8.08
N TYR A 122 8.87 15.16 6.81
CA TYR A 122 7.68 15.80 6.23
C TYR A 122 6.45 14.88 6.27
N GLN A 123 6.60 13.60 5.90
CA GLN A 123 5.52 12.61 5.95
C GLN A 123 5.05 12.38 7.39
N SER A 124 5.97 12.13 8.32
CA SER A 124 5.66 11.89 9.74
C SER A 124 4.83 13.04 10.36
N VAL A 125 5.21 14.30 10.09
CA VAL A 125 4.44 15.47 10.54
C VAL A 125 3.13 15.62 9.78
N THR A 126 3.09 15.33 8.48
CA THR A 126 1.87 15.41 7.66
C THR A 126 0.80 14.43 8.12
N ASP A 127 1.18 13.18 8.44
CA ASP A 127 0.27 12.15 8.94
C ASP A 127 -0.13 12.44 10.40
N GLY A 128 0.86 12.75 11.25
CA GLY A 128 0.65 13.12 12.65
C GLY A 128 -0.28 14.32 12.84
N MET A 129 -0.10 15.38 12.04
CA MET A 129 -0.93 16.58 12.11
C MET A 129 -2.39 16.33 11.73
N CYS A 130 -2.67 15.34 10.87
CA CYS A 130 -4.04 15.00 10.44
C CYS A 130 -4.87 14.43 11.60
N HIS A 131 -4.22 13.85 12.61
CA HIS A 131 -4.86 13.32 13.81
C HIS A 131 -4.76 14.28 15.01
N GLY A 132 -3.60 14.90 15.24
CA GLY A 132 -3.36 15.76 16.40
C GLY A 132 -4.00 17.17 16.28
N LEU A 133 -3.75 17.91 15.19
CA LEU A 133 -4.18 19.31 15.09
C LEU A 133 -5.71 19.51 15.15
N PRO A 134 -6.58 18.64 14.59
CA PRO A 134 -8.03 18.79 14.73
C PRO A 134 -8.50 18.81 16.19
N ALA A 135 -7.81 18.10 17.09
CA ALA A 135 -8.11 18.05 18.52
C ALA A 135 -7.64 19.29 19.30
N LEU A 136 -6.58 19.95 18.82
CA LEU A 136 -6.04 21.19 19.39
C LEU A 136 -6.81 22.43 18.88
N SER A 137 -7.29 22.38 17.64
CA SER A 137 -8.04 23.46 17.01
C SER A 137 -9.48 23.58 17.53
N ASN A 138 -10.07 24.78 17.42
CA ASN A 138 -11.51 25.02 17.65
C ASN A 138 -12.41 24.42 16.54
N SER A 139 -12.00 23.33 15.88
CA SER A 139 -12.74 22.70 14.77
C SER A 139 -14.06 22.07 15.23
N LEU A 140 -15.01 21.97 14.30
CA LEU A 140 -16.31 21.35 14.54
C LEU A 140 -16.19 19.83 14.52
N ARG A 141 -16.18 19.20 15.70
CA ARG A 141 -16.31 17.75 15.84
C ARG A 141 -17.77 17.35 15.64
N LYS A 142 -18.10 16.98 14.39
CA LYS A 142 -19.39 16.38 14.03
C LYS A 142 -19.75 15.26 15.00
N SER A 143 -20.96 15.30 15.57
CA SER A 143 -21.52 14.16 16.28
C SER A 143 -21.65 12.95 15.33
N ILE A 144 -21.55 11.72 15.86
CA ILE A 144 -21.81 10.51 15.06
C ILE A 144 -23.18 10.55 14.37
N PHE A 145 -24.18 11.21 14.99
CA PHE A 145 -25.52 11.41 14.46
C PHE A 145 -25.63 12.54 13.42
N ALA A 146 -24.66 13.47 13.35
CA ALA A 146 -24.66 14.54 12.36
C ALA A 146 -24.46 14.00 10.93
N SER A 147 -23.85 12.83 10.78
CA SER A 147 -23.71 12.11 9.50
C SER A 147 -25.05 11.83 8.80
N GLN A 148 -26.14 11.73 9.56
CA GLN A 148 -27.49 11.44 9.05
C GLN A 148 -28.34 12.71 8.80
N LEU A 149 -27.94 13.85 9.38
CA LEU A 149 -28.72 15.09 9.44
C LEU A 149 -27.83 16.34 9.27
N SER A 150 -26.89 16.29 8.32
CA SER A 150 -25.96 17.39 8.07
C SER A 150 -26.68 18.70 7.72
N LEU A 151 -26.06 19.83 8.05
CA LEU A 151 -26.52 21.14 7.58
C LEU A 151 -26.40 21.25 6.05
N PRO A 152 -27.36 21.90 5.36
CA PRO A 152 -27.23 22.17 3.93
C PRO A 152 -26.18 23.25 3.69
N GLN A 153 -25.18 22.94 2.86
CA GLN A 153 -24.19 23.92 2.42
C GLN A 153 -24.88 25.06 1.65
N PRO A 154 -24.44 26.33 1.79
CA PRO A 154 -23.19 26.77 2.41
C PRO A 154 -23.31 27.21 3.90
N LEU A 155 -24.36 26.83 4.63
CA LEU A 155 -24.57 27.31 6.00
C LEU A 155 -23.49 26.79 6.98
N ASP A 156 -22.76 27.72 7.63
CA ASP A 156 -21.84 27.44 8.73
C ASP A 156 -22.62 27.02 9.99
N PRO A 157 -22.34 25.86 10.62
CA PRO A 157 -22.96 25.44 11.87
C PRO A 157 -22.93 26.43 13.03
N ARG A 158 -21.96 27.35 13.07
CA ARG A 158 -21.88 28.40 14.12
C ARG A 158 -22.50 29.73 13.73
N SER A 159 -23.07 29.85 12.52
CA SER A 159 -23.79 31.05 12.11
C SER A 159 -25.17 31.14 12.80
N LEU A 160 -25.57 32.36 13.16
CA LEU A 160 -26.92 32.65 13.65
C LEU A 160 -27.99 32.12 12.69
N GLN A 161 -27.79 32.28 11.38
CA GLN A 161 -28.71 31.83 10.35
C GLN A 161 -28.88 30.30 10.32
N ALA A 162 -27.81 29.52 10.55
CA ALA A 162 -27.93 28.06 10.69
C ALA A 162 -28.64 27.66 11.99
N PHE A 163 -28.39 28.38 13.07
CA PHE A 163 -29.04 28.15 14.37
C PHE A 163 -30.54 28.49 14.35
N GLU A 164 -30.94 29.53 13.61
CA GLU A 164 -32.34 29.93 13.43
C GLU A 164 -33.11 28.98 12.48
N LEU A 165 -32.53 28.63 11.32
CA LEU A 165 -33.19 27.81 10.31
C LEU A 165 -33.17 26.31 10.65
N PHE A 166 -32.10 25.82 11.27
CA PHE A 166 -31.86 24.39 11.50
C PHE A 166 -31.21 24.12 12.88
N PRO A 167 -31.78 24.60 14.00
CA PRO A 167 -31.16 24.57 15.34
C PRO A 167 -30.62 23.19 15.74
N TRP A 168 -31.40 22.12 15.50
CA TRP A 168 -31.00 20.75 15.81
C TRP A 168 -29.83 20.23 14.96
N ARG A 169 -29.71 20.68 13.70
CA ARG A 169 -28.57 20.28 12.84
C ARG A 169 -27.32 21.07 13.20
N ALA A 170 -27.45 22.38 13.44
CA ALA A 170 -26.37 23.22 13.97
C ALA A 170 -25.82 22.66 15.30
N PHE A 171 -26.69 22.27 16.23
CA PHE A 171 -26.31 21.66 17.50
C PHE A 171 -25.61 20.30 17.34
N LEU A 172 -26.04 19.44 16.42
CA LEU A 172 -25.38 18.14 16.16
C LEU A 172 -24.02 18.28 15.47
N GLU A 173 -23.83 19.34 14.68
CA GLU A 173 -22.58 19.69 14.02
C GLU A 173 -21.58 20.34 15.02
N ASP A 174 -22.04 21.17 15.97
CA ASP A 174 -21.23 21.76 17.04
C ASP A 174 -21.17 20.88 18.32
N GLY A 175 -20.83 19.60 18.14
CA GLY A 175 -20.53 18.64 19.22
C GLY A 175 -21.72 17.80 19.73
N GLY A 176 -22.96 18.21 19.50
CA GLY A 176 -24.16 17.44 19.85
C GLY A 176 -24.36 17.20 21.36
N PRO A 177 -25.07 16.14 21.77
CA PRO A 177 -25.47 15.91 23.16
C PRO A 177 -24.35 15.39 24.10
N PHE A 178 -23.12 15.20 23.61
CA PHE A 178 -21.98 14.72 24.41
C PHE A 178 -20.77 15.68 24.38
N PRO A 179 -20.93 17.00 24.60
CA PRO A 179 -19.84 17.96 24.46
C PRO A 179 -18.88 17.97 25.66
N VAL A 180 -19.23 17.29 26.76
CA VAL A 180 -18.45 17.25 28.02
C VAL A 180 -17.64 15.95 28.14
N MET A 181 -16.98 15.56 27.06
CA MET A 181 -15.72 14.81 27.17
C MET A 181 -14.63 15.83 27.49
N SER A 182 -14.46 16.16 28.77
CA SER A 182 -13.44 17.13 29.20
C SER A 182 -12.06 16.66 28.76
N ASN A 183 -11.36 17.48 27.96
CA ASN A 183 -9.96 17.23 27.60
C ASN A 183 -9.13 17.15 28.89
N SER A 184 -8.74 15.94 29.30
CA SER A 184 -7.70 15.78 30.31
C SER A 184 -6.37 16.30 29.75
N PRO A 185 -5.45 16.82 30.58
CA PRO A 185 -4.15 17.31 30.11
C PRO A 185 -3.40 16.25 29.30
N ASP A 186 -3.56 14.97 29.64
CA ASP A 186 -3.00 13.82 28.89
C ASP A 186 -3.43 13.80 27.41
N THR A 187 -4.65 14.24 27.08
CA THR A 187 -5.09 14.35 25.67
C THR A 187 -4.42 15.51 24.95
N LEU A 188 -4.12 16.61 25.64
CA LEU A 188 -3.42 17.74 25.03
C LEU A 188 -1.98 17.36 24.70
N GLU A 189 -1.29 16.77 25.68
CA GLU A 189 0.05 16.23 25.53
C GLU A 189 0.12 15.21 24.40
N TYR A 190 -0.77 14.22 24.39
CA TYR A 190 -0.84 13.19 23.35
C TYR A 190 -1.02 13.80 21.95
N ASN A 191 -1.92 14.77 21.79
CA ASN A 191 -2.18 15.38 20.48
C ASN A 191 -1.01 16.26 19.99
N MET A 192 -0.30 16.94 20.91
CA MET A 192 0.91 17.70 20.56
C MET A 192 2.10 16.78 20.22
N GLN A 193 2.29 15.69 20.97
CA GLN A 193 3.29 14.65 20.67
C GLN A 193 2.99 13.93 19.34
N LEU A 194 1.72 13.64 19.05
CA LEU A 194 1.29 13.01 17.81
C LEU A 194 1.58 13.86 16.56
N CYS A 195 1.56 15.19 16.68
CA CYS A 195 1.96 16.09 15.59
C CYS A 195 3.46 16.04 15.24
N LEU A 196 4.30 15.54 16.16
CA LEU A 196 5.77 15.50 16.06
C LEU A 196 6.34 14.09 16.29
N CYS A 197 5.50 13.06 16.14
CA CYS A 197 5.93 11.66 16.20
C CYS A 197 6.75 11.30 14.94
N GLY A 198 7.51 10.20 14.99
CA GLY A 198 8.41 9.79 13.90
C GLY A 198 9.66 10.67 13.70
N LEU A 199 9.67 11.93 14.17
CA LEU A 199 10.83 12.82 14.07
C LEU A 199 12.02 12.33 14.91
N SER A 200 13.21 12.38 14.31
CA SER A 200 14.48 12.19 15.03
C SER A 200 14.76 13.36 15.99
N ASP A 201 15.63 13.18 16.98
CA ASP A 201 15.99 14.27 17.91
C ASP A 201 16.69 15.45 17.22
N ARG A 202 17.29 15.24 16.04
CA ARG A 202 17.79 16.33 15.18
C ARG A 202 16.63 17.08 14.54
N ASP A 203 15.64 16.38 14.00
CA ASP A 203 14.49 16.98 13.34
C ASP A 203 13.55 17.66 14.35
N ARG A 204 13.46 17.16 15.58
CA ARG A 204 12.79 17.83 16.71
C ARG A 204 13.44 19.17 17.05
N LYS A 205 14.78 19.30 16.99
CA LYS A 205 15.48 20.58 17.15
C LYS A 205 15.16 21.56 16.01
N VAL A 206 15.01 21.08 14.78
CA VAL A 206 14.54 21.89 13.64
C VAL A 206 13.09 22.34 13.87
N ALA A 207 12.19 21.43 14.23
CA ALA A 207 10.80 21.72 14.56
C ALA A 207 10.65 22.74 15.71
N HIS A 208 11.52 22.66 16.74
CA HIS A 208 11.59 23.67 17.79
C HIS A 208 12.07 25.03 17.27
N GLY A 209 13.09 25.04 16.42
CA GLY A 209 13.59 26.26 15.77
C GLY A 209 12.52 27.00 14.97
N GLU A 210 11.65 26.28 14.25
CA GLU A 210 10.50 26.86 13.56
C GLU A 210 9.43 27.40 14.52
N LEU A 211 9.15 26.71 15.64
CA LEU A 211 8.21 27.18 16.67
C LEU A 211 8.67 28.48 17.36
N VAL A 212 9.97 28.57 17.67
CA VAL A 212 10.62 29.81 18.14
C VAL A 212 10.65 30.87 17.04
N GLY A 213 10.84 30.47 15.77
CA GLY A 213 10.74 31.34 14.61
C GLY A 213 9.38 32.02 14.48
N VAL A 214 8.27 31.31 14.76
CA VAL A 214 6.95 31.95 14.86
C VAL A 214 6.89 32.93 16.03
N GLN A 215 7.45 32.59 17.19
CA GLN A 215 7.42 33.49 18.35
C GLN A 215 8.13 34.82 18.06
N LEU A 216 9.36 34.78 17.55
CA LEU A 216 10.12 35.98 17.16
C LEU A 216 9.37 36.81 16.11
N LEU A 217 8.72 36.16 15.14
CA LEU A 217 7.92 36.84 14.12
C LEU A 217 6.66 37.52 14.71
N LEU A 218 6.07 36.97 15.77
CA LEU A 218 4.97 37.63 16.50
C LEU A 218 5.48 38.82 17.34
N GLU A 219 6.69 38.73 17.90
CA GLU A 219 7.37 39.84 18.60
C GLU A 219 7.74 40.98 17.63
N ASP A 220 8.20 40.67 16.41
CA ASP A 220 8.41 41.64 15.33
C ASP A 220 7.09 42.31 14.90
N VAL A 221 6.00 41.53 14.77
CA VAL A 221 4.67 42.06 14.42
C VAL A 221 4.15 43.05 15.47
N LEU A 222 4.29 42.76 16.78
CA LEU A 222 3.97 43.72 17.83
C LEU A 222 4.85 44.98 17.71
N SER A 223 6.16 44.79 17.57
CA SER A 223 7.14 45.88 17.46
C SER A 223 6.81 46.84 16.30
N SER A 224 6.38 46.32 15.14
CA SER A 224 5.97 47.11 13.97
C SER A 224 4.70 47.96 14.20
N TYR A 225 3.81 47.53 15.10
CA TYR A 225 2.58 48.25 15.43
C TYR A 225 2.84 49.48 16.31
N HIS A 226 3.80 49.40 17.24
CA HIS A 226 4.22 50.57 18.03
C HIS A 226 4.81 51.67 17.14
N VAL A 227 5.71 51.31 16.22
CA VAL A 227 6.36 52.24 15.28
C VAL A 227 5.35 52.96 14.36
N THR A 228 4.24 52.33 14.01
CA THR A 228 3.18 52.95 13.18
C THR A 228 2.21 53.83 13.97
N MET A 229 2.09 53.66 15.29
CA MET A 229 1.29 54.54 16.16
C MET A 229 2.07 55.78 16.63
N GLU A 230 3.38 55.69 16.83
CA GLU A 230 4.24 56.82 17.28
C GLU A 230 4.63 57.81 16.18
N ALA A 231 4.06 57.72 14.99
CA ALA A 231 4.27 58.64 13.87
C ALA A 231 3.11 59.64 13.69
N PRO A 232 2.93 60.65 14.57
CA PRO A 232 1.91 61.68 14.36
C PRO A 232 2.24 62.49 13.12
N GLN A 233 1.24 62.71 12.26
CA GLN A 233 1.36 63.46 11.01
C GLN A 233 1.78 64.92 11.24
N ARG A 234 3.10 65.17 11.30
CA ARG A 234 3.65 66.53 11.26
C ARG A 234 3.98 66.92 9.83
N GLN A 235 3.36 68.01 9.41
CA GLN A 235 3.42 68.58 8.07
C GLN A 235 4.85 68.70 7.52
N GLN A 236 5.04 68.35 6.26
CA GLN A 236 6.04 69.03 5.44
C GLN A 236 5.60 69.09 3.97
N ALA A 237 5.02 70.24 3.62
CA ALA A 237 4.93 70.65 2.22
C ALA A 237 6.21 71.43 1.85
N THR A 238 6.71 71.17 0.64
CA THR A 238 7.72 71.97 -0.09
C THR A 238 9.14 72.13 0.47
N LEU A 239 10.08 71.69 -0.38
CA LEU A 239 11.33 72.38 -0.79
C LEU A 239 12.63 72.18 0.03
N GLY A 240 13.63 71.53 -0.59
CA GLY A 240 15.03 71.94 -0.35
C GLY A 240 16.18 70.93 -0.52
N LYS A 241 16.58 70.63 -1.78
CA LYS A 241 17.96 70.29 -2.22
C LYS A 241 18.76 69.16 -1.54
N ASN A 242 19.10 68.16 -2.36
CA ASN A 242 20.41 67.50 -2.53
C ASN A 242 21.41 67.46 -1.34
N THR A 243 21.75 66.25 -0.90
CA THR A 243 23.13 65.73 -0.80
C THR A 243 23.06 64.19 -0.78
N GLN A 244 23.96 63.48 -1.47
CA GLN A 244 24.00 62.01 -1.45
C GLN A 244 24.72 61.47 -0.19
N PRO A 245 24.38 60.24 0.27
CA PRO A 245 25.15 59.55 1.30
C PRO A 245 26.44 58.96 0.71
N ASP A 246 27.52 58.93 1.50
CA ASP A 246 28.72 58.16 1.19
C ASP A 246 28.73 56.83 1.97
N TRP A 247 29.25 55.78 1.35
CA TRP A 247 29.25 54.41 1.87
C TRP A 247 30.61 54.04 2.46
N SER A 248 30.63 53.32 3.59
CA SER A 248 31.30 52.01 3.70
C SER A 248 31.58 51.58 5.15
N LYS A 249 31.14 50.35 5.52
CA LYS A 249 32.06 49.20 5.73
C LYS A 249 31.30 47.97 6.22
N VAL A 250 31.47 46.88 5.49
CA VAL A 250 31.20 45.50 5.94
C VAL A 250 32.27 45.12 6.97
N PRO A 251 31.90 44.50 8.11
CA PRO A 251 32.37 43.12 8.31
C PRO A 251 31.43 42.19 9.10
N GLY A 252 31.29 40.97 8.59
CA GLY A 252 31.56 39.78 9.41
C GLY A 252 30.41 39.16 10.20
N PHE A 253 29.94 38.01 9.71
CA PHE A 253 29.27 37.00 10.54
C PHE A 253 30.20 36.59 11.70
N ARG A 254 29.78 36.81 12.95
CA ARG A 254 30.42 36.18 14.13
C ARG A 254 29.40 35.91 15.22
N SER A 255 29.26 34.64 15.59
CA SER A 255 28.40 34.20 16.68
C SER A 255 28.94 34.67 18.03
N GLN A 256 28.19 35.55 18.72
CA GLN A 256 28.33 35.77 20.16
C GLN A 256 26.95 35.73 20.81
N PHE A 257 26.54 34.52 21.23
CA PHE A 257 25.50 34.40 22.25
C PHE A 257 25.95 35.14 23.51
N ARG A 258 25.18 36.14 23.95
CA ARG A 258 25.39 36.79 25.24
C ARG A 258 24.07 37.04 25.93
N SER A 259 23.80 36.24 26.96
CA SER A 259 22.56 36.23 27.72
C SER A 259 22.45 37.43 28.67
N SER A 260 21.74 38.48 28.24
CA SER A 260 20.93 39.36 29.11
C SER A 260 20.16 40.38 28.26
N PRO A 261 18.82 40.46 28.33
CA PRO A 261 18.14 41.68 27.94
C PRO A 261 18.50 42.76 28.97
N LYS A 262 19.13 43.86 28.52
CA LYS A 262 19.20 45.09 29.31
C LYS A 262 18.14 46.04 28.81
N THR A 263 17.37 46.60 29.73
CA THR A 263 16.32 47.58 29.48
C THR A 263 16.83 48.76 28.67
N SER A 264 16.17 49.03 27.54
CA SER A 264 16.20 50.33 26.86
C SER A 264 14.97 51.12 27.31
N GLU A 265 15.10 51.87 28.40
CA GLU A 265 14.04 52.74 28.91
C GLU A 265 13.79 53.90 27.91
N LEU A 266 12.72 53.82 27.10
CA LEU A 266 12.21 54.92 26.29
C LEU A 266 10.73 54.68 25.92
N LEU A 267 9.83 55.43 26.55
CA LEU A 267 8.39 55.55 26.28
C LEU A 267 7.56 54.24 26.28
N GLU A 268 7.36 53.65 27.46
CA GLU A 268 6.22 52.74 27.67
C GLU A 268 4.89 53.53 27.76
N GLY A 269 4.20 53.66 26.62
CA GLY A 269 2.75 53.80 26.63
C GLY A 269 2.11 52.42 26.85
N PRO A 270 1.30 52.18 27.90
CA PRO A 270 0.75 50.86 28.20
C PRO A 270 -0.31 50.46 27.16
N CYS A 271 0.12 49.73 26.13
CA CYS A 271 -0.80 49.08 25.19
C CYS A 271 -1.68 48.07 25.92
N ASP A 272 -3.00 48.12 25.68
CA ASP A 272 -3.94 47.14 26.21
C ASP A 272 -3.55 45.75 25.67
N ALA A 273 -3.14 44.83 26.56
CA ALA A 273 -2.73 43.47 26.17
C ALA A 273 -3.85 42.71 25.42
N VAL A 274 -5.12 43.08 25.65
CA VAL A 274 -6.27 42.60 24.87
C VAL A 274 -6.14 42.98 23.38
N MET A 275 -5.68 44.19 23.08
CA MET A 275 -5.45 44.65 21.69
C MET A 275 -4.23 43.96 21.08
N SER A 276 -3.13 43.81 21.83
CA SER A 276 -1.92 43.11 21.36
C SER A 276 -2.22 41.65 20.99
N PHE A 277 -2.92 40.88 21.85
CA PHE A 277 -3.30 39.51 21.50
C PHE A 277 -4.40 39.45 20.43
N ALA A 278 -5.29 40.44 20.32
CA ALA A 278 -6.25 40.50 19.21
C ALA A 278 -5.55 40.72 17.85
N LEU A 279 -4.47 41.52 17.81
CA LEU A 279 -3.64 41.73 16.63
C LEU A 279 -2.80 40.49 16.28
N LEU A 280 -2.20 39.81 17.26
CA LEU A 280 -1.55 38.53 17.01
C LEU A 280 -2.53 37.46 16.52
N ARG A 281 -3.73 37.40 17.09
CA ARG A 281 -4.80 36.49 16.64
C ARG A 281 -5.22 36.79 15.19
N SER A 282 -5.42 38.07 14.82
CA SER A 282 -5.81 38.42 13.45
C SER A 282 -4.69 38.14 12.45
N PHE A 283 -3.43 38.42 12.80
CA PHE A 283 -2.27 38.07 11.99
C PHE A 283 -2.12 36.55 11.76
N LEU A 284 -2.24 35.74 12.82
CA LEU A 284 -2.17 34.27 12.70
C LEU A 284 -3.32 33.70 11.85
N ILE A 285 -4.52 34.30 11.93
CA ILE A 285 -5.66 33.93 11.06
C ILE A 285 -5.38 34.32 9.60
N LEU A 286 -4.87 35.53 9.34
CA LEU A 286 -4.48 36.02 8.01
C LEU A 286 -3.43 35.09 7.38
N TRP A 287 -2.39 34.73 8.13
CA TRP A 287 -1.33 33.84 7.64
C TRP A 287 -1.85 32.42 7.38
N LYS A 288 -2.74 31.89 8.23
CA LYS A 288 -3.40 30.61 7.99
C LYS A 288 -4.29 30.63 6.73
N GLN A 289 -5.02 31.72 6.49
CA GLN A 289 -5.80 31.91 5.25
C GLN A 289 -4.88 31.96 4.03
N LEU A 290 -3.76 32.69 4.11
CA LEU A 290 -2.75 32.77 3.07
C LEU A 290 -2.20 31.38 2.70
N GLU A 291 -1.69 30.62 3.67
CA GLU A 291 -1.05 29.32 3.40
C GLU A 291 -2.05 28.27 2.88
N VAL A 292 -3.32 28.30 3.31
CA VAL A 292 -4.37 27.42 2.76
C VAL A 292 -4.69 27.76 1.31
N LEU A 293 -4.85 29.04 0.97
CA LEU A 293 -5.10 29.47 -0.42
C LEU A 293 -3.88 29.20 -1.31
N LYS A 294 -2.67 29.37 -0.77
CA LYS A 294 -1.38 29.08 -1.42
C LYS A 294 -1.19 27.58 -1.72
N GLU A 295 -1.57 26.68 -0.81
CA GLU A 295 -1.55 25.22 -1.04
C GLU A 295 -2.62 24.79 -2.08
N HIS A 296 -3.77 25.47 -2.12
CA HIS A 296 -4.81 25.23 -3.13
C HIS A 296 -4.39 25.74 -4.52
N TRP A 297 -3.94 26.99 -4.62
CA TRP A 297 -3.40 27.62 -5.83
C TRP A 297 -2.21 26.82 -6.39
N GLY A 298 -1.33 26.32 -5.50
CA GLY A 298 -0.21 25.45 -5.88
C GLY A 298 -0.67 24.16 -6.55
N ARG A 299 -1.66 23.46 -5.97
CA ARG A 299 -2.27 22.27 -6.60
C ARG A 299 -2.91 22.60 -7.96
N LEU A 300 -3.61 23.73 -8.09
CA LEU A 300 -4.20 24.15 -9.38
C LEU A 300 -3.12 24.40 -10.44
N LYS A 301 -2.02 25.09 -10.09
CA LYS A 301 -0.88 25.33 -10.98
C LYS A 301 -0.11 24.05 -11.33
N LEU A 302 -0.08 23.06 -10.44
CA LEU A 302 0.53 21.73 -10.63
C LEU A 302 -0.46 20.67 -11.16
N GLN A 303 -1.57 21.06 -11.79
CA GLN A 303 -2.54 20.15 -12.43
C GLN A 303 -3.15 19.09 -11.47
N GLY A 304 -3.27 19.43 -10.19
CA GLY A 304 -3.82 18.54 -9.16
C GLY A 304 -2.80 17.68 -8.41
N GLN A 305 -1.50 17.81 -8.69
CA GLN A 305 -0.45 17.10 -7.95
C GLN A 305 -0.20 17.75 -6.58
N ASP A 306 -0.17 16.95 -5.51
CA ASP A 306 0.20 17.40 -4.16
C ASP A 306 1.70 17.74 -4.07
N ILE A 307 2.03 18.74 -3.24
CA ILE A 307 3.39 19.29 -3.10
C ILE A 307 4.23 18.42 -2.13
N ASN A 308 4.27 17.11 -2.37
CA ASN A 308 4.85 16.10 -1.48
C ASN A 308 6.30 15.71 -1.83
N SER A 309 6.89 16.27 -2.88
CA SER A 309 8.26 15.97 -3.33
C SER A 309 9.11 17.23 -3.47
N VAL A 310 10.42 17.07 -3.31
CA VAL A 310 11.39 18.20 -3.36
C VAL A 310 11.40 18.90 -4.72
N SER A 311 11.22 18.16 -5.82
CA SER A 311 11.15 18.72 -7.17
C SER A 311 9.87 19.51 -7.41
N LEU A 312 8.72 19.02 -6.94
CA LEU A 312 7.46 19.78 -6.98
C LEU A 312 7.50 20.98 -6.05
N HIS A 313 8.12 20.88 -4.87
CA HIS A 313 8.28 22.00 -3.93
C HIS A 313 9.16 23.12 -4.49
N LYS A 314 10.26 22.79 -5.20
CA LYS A 314 11.09 23.78 -5.91
C LYS A 314 10.31 24.50 -7.01
N ARG A 315 9.72 23.73 -7.94
CA ARG A 315 8.88 24.29 -9.02
C ARG A 315 7.70 25.12 -8.50
N PHE A 316 7.09 24.70 -7.40
CA PHE A 316 6.05 25.46 -6.71
C PHE A 316 6.58 26.78 -6.12
N SER A 317 7.76 26.76 -5.50
CA SER A 317 8.39 27.95 -4.91
C SER A 317 8.78 28.94 -6.00
N GLU A 318 9.40 28.47 -7.09
CA GLU A 318 9.72 29.27 -8.29
C GLU A 318 8.46 29.98 -8.84
N LEU A 319 7.36 29.23 -9.05
CA LEU A 319 6.09 29.79 -9.51
C LEU A 319 5.46 30.76 -8.50
N TYR A 320 5.56 30.48 -7.20
CA TYR A 320 5.05 31.38 -6.15
C TYR A 320 5.86 32.68 -6.09
N GLU A 321 7.17 32.60 -6.34
CA GLU A 321 8.06 33.76 -6.40
C GLU A 321 7.72 34.66 -7.60
N THR A 322 7.48 34.10 -8.79
CA THR A 322 7.12 34.86 -10.00
C THR A 322 5.69 35.41 -9.97
N ASP A 323 4.70 34.59 -9.59
CA ASP A 323 3.29 34.89 -9.82
C ASP A 323 2.60 35.59 -8.63
N VAL A 324 3.23 35.56 -7.45
CA VAL A 324 2.67 36.09 -6.19
C VAL A 324 3.66 36.99 -5.47
N LEU A 325 4.82 36.48 -5.04
CA LEU A 325 5.73 37.22 -4.16
C LEU A 325 6.26 38.49 -4.83
N TYR A 326 6.83 38.38 -6.04
CA TYR A 326 7.38 39.53 -6.76
C TYR A 326 6.31 40.61 -7.05
N PRO A 327 5.13 40.28 -7.61
CA PRO A 327 4.03 41.24 -7.74
C PRO A 327 3.58 41.89 -6.42
N SER A 328 3.53 41.13 -5.32
CA SER A 328 3.18 41.67 -4.00
C SER A 328 4.25 42.63 -3.47
N MET A 329 5.54 42.25 -3.50
CA MET A 329 6.62 43.08 -2.98
C MET A 329 6.81 44.35 -3.82
N LYS A 330 6.65 44.25 -5.16
CA LYS A 330 6.62 45.42 -6.05
C LYS A 330 5.45 46.36 -5.75
N ALA A 331 4.26 45.82 -5.43
CA ALA A 331 3.11 46.64 -5.05
C ALA A 331 3.35 47.41 -3.73
N ILE A 332 3.96 46.77 -2.72
CA ILE A 332 4.35 47.42 -1.46
C ILE A 332 5.45 48.47 -1.70
N ALA A 333 6.47 48.14 -2.49
CA ALA A 333 7.53 49.09 -2.85
C ALA A 333 6.97 50.34 -3.55
N ARG A 334 5.99 50.18 -4.44
CA ARG A 334 5.26 51.30 -5.05
C ARG A 334 4.46 52.12 -4.03
N GLN A 335 3.74 51.47 -3.10
CA GLN A 335 3.00 52.18 -2.04
C GLN A 335 3.93 52.99 -1.12
N MET A 336 5.13 52.49 -0.84
CA MET A 336 6.16 53.18 -0.04
C MET A 336 7.03 54.17 -0.85
N GLY A 337 6.81 54.32 -2.16
CA GLY A 337 7.60 55.21 -3.02
C GLY A 337 9.04 54.75 -3.30
N LYS A 338 9.34 53.45 -3.08
CA LYS A 338 10.68 52.83 -3.20
C LYS A 338 10.76 51.81 -4.35
N GLU A 339 9.97 51.99 -5.41
CA GLU A 339 9.91 51.03 -6.53
C GLU A 339 11.28 50.90 -7.23
N ASP A 340 11.96 52.01 -7.49
CA ASP A 340 13.28 52.03 -8.14
C ASP A 340 14.39 51.37 -7.28
N GLU A 341 14.34 51.56 -5.95
CA GLU A 341 15.27 50.89 -5.02
C GLU A 341 15.06 49.37 -5.09
N PHE A 342 13.80 48.93 -5.03
CA PHE A 342 13.41 47.53 -5.02
C PHE A 342 13.80 46.80 -6.32
N GLU A 343 13.54 47.39 -7.50
CA GLU A 343 13.97 46.79 -8.76
C GLU A 343 15.51 46.77 -8.89
N GLY A 344 16.20 47.78 -8.38
CA GLY A 344 17.67 47.83 -8.33
C GLY A 344 18.31 46.67 -7.54
N PHE A 345 17.67 46.16 -6.50
CA PHE A 345 18.16 44.98 -5.76
C PHE A 345 17.98 43.68 -6.55
N ILE A 346 16.87 43.51 -7.28
CA ILE A 346 16.52 42.25 -7.95
C ILE A 346 17.35 42.00 -9.21
N VAL A 347 17.77 43.06 -9.92
CA VAL A 347 18.71 42.96 -11.06
C VAL A 347 20.06 42.34 -10.66
N ASN A 348 20.42 42.35 -9.36
CA ASN A 348 21.68 41.84 -8.83
C ASN A 348 21.64 40.36 -8.35
N ASN A 349 20.70 39.55 -8.87
CA ASN A 349 20.58 38.10 -8.60
C ASN A 349 20.43 37.71 -7.10
N GLN A 350 19.87 38.60 -6.27
CA GLN A 350 19.49 38.26 -4.90
C GLN A 350 18.03 37.80 -4.83
N SER A 351 17.70 36.97 -3.83
CA SER A 351 16.32 36.53 -3.58
C SER A 351 15.39 37.72 -3.37
N VAL A 352 14.08 37.55 -3.65
CA VAL A 352 13.08 38.61 -3.48
C VAL A 352 12.91 38.96 -1.99
N LEU A 353 13.72 39.91 -1.53
CA LEU A 353 13.67 40.47 -0.17
C LEU A 353 12.52 41.48 -0.05
N PRO A 354 11.90 41.62 1.13
CA PRO A 354 10.88 42.64 1.35
C PRO A 354 11.50 44.07 1.28
N PRO A 355 10.78 45.06 0.73
CA PRO A 355 11.27 46.43 0.65
C PRO A 355 11.44 47.06 2.05
N SER A 356 12.45 47.92 2.20
CA SER A 356 12.92 48.39 3.51
C SER A 356 11.85 49.18 4.28
N GLY A 357 11.37 48.61 5.40
CA GLY A 357 10.37 49.19 6.28
C GLY A 357 8.95 48.64 6.15
N ALA A 358 8.69 47.69 5.24
CA ALA A 358 7.40 47.00 5.17
C ALA A 358 7.17 46.08 6.39
N SER A 359 5.96 46.07 6.96
CA SER A 359 5.61 45.13 8.03
C SER A 359 5.26 43.74 7.48
N GLU A 360 5.50 42.69 8.29
CA GLU A 360 5.13 41.32 7.91
C GLU A 360 3.60 41.19 7.72
N VAL A 361 2.80 42.01 8.41
CA VAL A 361 1.34 42.07 8.20
C VAL A 361 0.99 42.52 6.79
N GLU A 362 1.59 43.62 6.31
CA GLU A 362 1.39 44.15 4.94
C GLU A 362 1.94 43.20 3.87
N ILE A 363 3.02 42.49 4.18
CA ILE A 363 3.59 41.44 3.32
C ILE A 363 2.58 40.30 3.13
N LYS A 364 1.96 39.78 4.20
CA LYS A 364 0.95 38.72 4.10
C LYS A 364 -0.35 39.20 3.44
N THR A 365 -0.85 40.42 3.71
CA THR A 365 -2.09 40.91 3.08
C THR A 365 -1.95 41.06 1.57
N HIS A 366 -0.84 41.60 1.08
CA HIS A 366 -0.61 41.73 -0.37
C HIS A 366 -0.37 40.38 -1.07
N GLN A 367 0.28 39.41 -0.39
CA GLN A 367 0.39 38.04 -0.89
C GLN A 367 -0.98 37.35 -0.98
N LEU A 368 -1.85 37.57 0.03
CA LEU A 368 -3.20 37.02 0.06
C LEU A 368 -4.08 37.63 -1.04
N GLN A 369 -4.03 38.95 -1.21
CA GLN A 369 -4.78 39.64 -2.28
C GLN A 369 -4.37 39.12 -3.66
N LYS A 370 -3.06 38.94 -3.92
CA LYS A 370 -2.57 38.42 -5.21
C LYS A 370 -2.92 36.94 -5.44
N LEU A 371 -3.08 36.14 -4.39
CA LEU A 371 -3.64 34.78 -4.52
C LEU A 371 -5.15 34.81 -4.83
N LEU A 372 -5.92 35.69 -4.18
CA LEU A 372 -7.35 35.85 -4.43
C LEU A 372 -7.62 36.30 -5.87
N GLU A 373 -6.92 37.34 -6.36
CA GLU A 373 -6.97 37.79 -7.76
C GLU A 373 -6.66 36.64 -8.74
N ASN A 374 -5.61 35.85 -8.47
CA ASN A 374 -5.26 34.68 -9.29
C ASN A 374 -6.35 33.59 -9.29
N CYS A 375 -6.98 33.32 -8.14
CA CYS A 375 -8.07 32.36 -8.01
C CYS A 375 -9.35 32.84 -8.72
N GLU A 376 -9.70 34.12 -8.60
CA GLU A 376 -10.84 34.72 -9.33
C GLU A 376 -10.63 34.64 -10.85
N ILE A 377 -9.44 34.96 -11.35
CA ILE A 377 -9.08 34.80 -12.77
C ILE A 377 -9.24 33.33 -13.22
N GLN A 378 -8.82 32.36 -12.40
CA GLN A 378 -9.02 30.94 -12.70
C GLN A 378 -10.51 30.55 -12.71
N MET A 379 -11.32 31.02 -11.74
CA MET A 379 -12.77 30.78 -11.71
C MET A 379 -13.48 31.40 -12.91
N ILE A 380 -13.09 32.60 -13.34
CA ILE A 380 -13.61 33.25 -14.56
C ILE A 380 -13.26 32.42 -15.80
N GLN A 381 -12.02 31.92 -15.90
CA GLN A 381 -11.62 31.03 -17.00
C GLN A 381 -12.36 29.68 -16.97
N GLU A 382 -12.71 29.15 -15.79
CA GLU A 382 -13.54 27.94 -15.64
C GLU A 382 -14.97 28.18 -16.14
N VAL A 383 -15.58 29.30 -15.76
CA VAL A 383 -16.92 29.70 -16.21
C VAL A 383 -16.92 29.93 -17.72
N LEU A 384 -15.93 30.64 -18.27
CA LEU A 384 -15.77 30.81 -19.71
C LEU A 384 -15.58 29.47 -20.44
N ARG A 385 -14.79 28.53 -19.88
CA ARG A 385 -14.66 27.16 -20.41
C ARG A 385 -15.96 26.37 -20.37
N LYS A 386 -16.81 26.55 -19.35
CA LYS A 386 -18.16 25.96 -19.27
C LYS A 386 -19.09 26.59 -20.31
N VAL A 387 -19.21 27.92 -20.34
CA VAL A 387 -20.02 28.67 -21.32
C VAL A 387 -19.63 28.31 -22.76
N ASN A 388 -18.33 28.19 -23.07
CA ASN A 388 -17.88 27.78 -24.40
C ASN A 388 -18.25 26.33 -24.75
N ARG A 389 -18.30 25.41 -23.77
CA ARG A 389 -18.80 24.04 -23.98
C ARG A 389 -20.29 24.04 -24.25
N GLU A 390 -21.09 24.72 -23.42
CA GLU A 390 -22.54 24.83 -23.62
C GLU A 390 -22.86 25.51 -24.97
N MET A 391 -22.14 26.57 -25.33
CA MET A 391 -22.27 27.23 -26.63
C MET A 391 -21.91 26.28 -27.79
N THR A 392 -20.88 25.45 -27.63
CA THR A 392 -20.53 24.42 -28.62
C THR A 392 -21.63 23.36 -28.74
N LEU A 393 -22.24 22.93 -27.63
CA LEU A 393 -23.38 21.99 -27.63
C LEU A 393 -24.61 22.60 -28.31
N VAL A 394 -24.96 23.86 -27.98
CA VAL A 394 -26.07 24.61 -28.62
C VAL A 394 -25.83 24.78 -30.12
N LEU A 395 -24.59 25.07 -30.53
CA LEU A 395 -24.22 25.13 -31.95
C LEU A 395 -24.32 23.75 -32.62
N SER A 396 -23.86 22.67 -31.98
CA SER A 396 -23.96 21.32 -32.55
C SER A 396 -25.40 20.84 -32.68
N GLU A 397 -26.29 21.13 -31.72
CA GLU A 397 -27.72 20.85 -31.85
C GLU A 397 -28.35 21.65 -33.00
N LYS A 398 -28.03 22.95 -33.10
CA LYS A 398 -28.53 23.81 -34.18
C LYS A 398 -28.05 23.37 -35.57
N CYS A 399 -26.94 22.64 -35.64
CA CYS A 399 -26.40 22.06 -36.86
C CYS A 399 -26.87 20.63 -37.16
N LYS A 400 -27.75 20.03 -36.34
CA LYS A 400 -28.43 18.78 -36.70
C LYS A 400 -29.53 19.08 -37.73
N GLU A 401 -29.49 18.42 -38.89
CA GLU A 401 -30.51 18.56 -39.94
C GLU A 401 -31.81 17.79 -39.64
N GLU A 402 -31.78 16.85 -38.69
CA GLU A 402 -32.94 16.07 -38.29
C GLU A 402 -33.86 16.84 -37.33
N CYS A 403 -35.16 16.88 -37.64
CA CYS A 403 -36.23 17.51 -36.84
C CYS A 403 -36.55 16.79 -35.50
N SER A 404 -35.53 16.29 -34.81
CA SER A 404 -35.64 15.78 -33.44
C SER A 404 -35.68 16.95 -32.43
N LEU A 405 -36.33 16.74 -31.28
CA LEU A 405 -36.23 17.69 -30.18
C LEU A 405 -34.78 17.74 -29.68
N PRO A 406 -34.20 18.92 -29.35
CA PRO A 406 -32.79 19.09 -28.99
C PRO A 406 -32.50 18.60 -27.56
N THR A 407 -32.80 17.32 -27.30
CA THR A 407 -32.81 16.72 -25.96
C THR A 407 -31.43 16.66 -25.31
N ASP A 408 -30.34 16.81 -26.07
CA ASP A 408 -28.99 16.87 -25.52
C ASP A 408 -28.77 18.10 -24.61
N LEU A 409 -29.41 19.24 -24.89
CA LEU A 409 -29.37 20.44 -24.01
C LEU A 409 -30.14 20.26 -22.70
N TRP A 410 -31.12 19.35 -22.69
CA TRP A 410 -31.98 19.08 -21.54
C TRP A 410 -31.53 17.85 -20.73
N LYS A 411 -30.48 17.15 -21.18
CA LYS A 411 -29.81 16.08 -20.42
C LYS A 411 -28.85 16.72 -19.40
N HIS A 412 -29.31 16.87 -18.15
CA HIS A 412 -28.37 17.01 -17.04
C HIS A 412 -27.39 15.81 -17.03
N GLN A 413 -26.11 16.07 -16.71
CA GLN A 413 -25.08 15.03 -16.61
C GLN A 413 -25.27 14.06 -15.43
N VAL A 414 -26.31 14.25 -14.63
CA VAL A 414 -26.70 13.37 -13.51
C VAL A 414 -27.95 12.59 -13.91
N MET A 415 -27.88 11.27 -13.81
CA MET A 415 -28.95 10.26 -13.89
C MET A 415 -30.17 10.57 -14.79
N LYS A 416 -30.29 9.84 -15.89
CA LYS A 416 -31.47 9.87 -16.77
C LYS A 416 -32.63 9.03 -16.17
N GLU A 417 -33.12 9.43 -15.00
CA GLU A 417 -34.17 8.74 -14.25
C GLU A 417 -35.55 9.41 -14.48
N ASN A 418 -36.25 8.98 -15.53
CA ASN A 418 -37.59 9.46 -15.86
C ASN A 418 -38.66 8.88 -14.90
N PHE A 419 -38.71 9.37 -13.65
CA PHE A 419 -39.73 9.01 -12.67
C PHE A 419 -41.11 9.63 -13.00
N SER A 420 -41.81 9.08 -13.98
CA SER A 420 -43.23 9.36 -14.21
C SER A 420 -44.10 8.42 -13.36
N VAL A 421 -44.31 8.75 -12.08
CA VAL A 421 -45.29 8.04 -11.24
C VAL A 421 -46.69 8.29 -11.80
N SER A 422 -47.30 7.25 -12.38
CA SER A 422 -48.64 7.33 -12.95
C SER A 422 -49.66 7.59 -11.84
N ARG A 423 -50.38 8.72 -11.90
CA ARG A 423 -51.40 9.10 -10.90
C ARG A 423 -52.45 7.97 -10.81
N PRO A 424 -52.57 7.25 -9.69
CA PRO A 424 -53.49 6.11 -9.60
C PRO A 424 -54.93 6.59 -9.47
N GLN A 425 -55.78 6.24 -10.45
CA GLN A 425 -57.22 6.54 -10.46
C GLN A 425 -58.03 5.76 -9.40
N ILE A 426 -57.42 5.34 -8.30
CA ILE A 426 -58.01 4.43 -7.30
C ILE A 426 -59.16 5.10 -6.57
N VAL A 427 -58.99 6.36 -6.17
CA VAL A 427 -60.05 7.16 -5.51
C VAL A 427 -61.22 7.39 -6.46
N GLU A 428 -60.92 7.73 -7.71
CA GLU A 428 -61.91 7.99 -8.76
C GLU A 428 -62.72 6.71 -9.09
N LYS A 429 -62.06 5.54 -9.21
CA LYS A 429 -62.71 4.24 -9.37
C LYS A 429 -63.49 3.79 -8.13
N PHE A 430 -63.00 4.06 -6.93
CA PHE A 430 -63.70 3.73 -5.68
C PHE A 430 -64.99 4.53 -5.55
N ILE A 431 -64.96 5.85 -5.79
CA ILE A 431 -66.14 6.71 -5.81
C ILE A 431 -67.15 6.20 -6.87
N GLN A 432 -66.68 5.87 -8.08
CA GLN A 432 -67.55 5.31 -9.12
C GLN A 432 -68.23 4.00 -8.70
N ARG A 433 -67.53 3.06 -8.04
CA ARG A 433 -68.15 1.82 -7.53
C ARG A 433 -69.10 2.08 -6.36
N LEU A 434 -68.72 2.94 -5.41
CA LEU A 434 -69.55 3.28 -4.26
C LEU A 434 -70.90 3.89 -4.70
N MET A 435 -70.87 4.77 -5.70
CA MET A 435 -72.03 5.44 -6.30
C MET A 435 -72.85 4.56 -7.28
N GLN A 436 -72.56 3.27 -7.44
CA GLN A 436 -73.38 2.39 -8.30
C GLN A 436 -74.65 1.86 -7.62
N ASN A 437 -74.64 1.65 -6.30
CA ASN A 437 -75.77 1.12 -5.54
C ASN A 437 -76.03 1.94 -4.25
N TYR A 438 -76.08 3.27 -4.39
CA TYR A 438 -76.48 4.16 -3.30
C TYR A 438 -78.01 4.23 -3.21
N GLN A 439 -78.54 4.44 -2.00
CA GLN A 439 -79.94 4.80 -1.78
C GLN A 439 -79.97 6.24 -1.24
N ASP A 440 -80.85 7.06 -1.79
CA ASP A 440 -80.88 8.51 -1.57
C ASP A 440 -82.29 8.93 -1.17
N ASP A 441 -82.46 9.23 0.12
CA ASP A 441 -83.72 9.71 0.69
C ASP A 441 -83.77 11.26 0.72
N GLY A 442 -82.91 11.94 -0.06
CA GLY A 442 -82.88 13.39 -0.24
C GLY A 442 -82.30 14.21 0.93
N VAL A 443 -82.10 13.58 2.09
CA VAL A 443 -81.46 14.17 3.28
C VAL A 443 -80.23 13.37 3.70
N GLU A 444 -80.26 12.04 3.56
CA GLU A 444 -79.16 11.14 3.87
C GLU A 444 -78.94 10.15 2.72
N ILE A 445 -77.67 9.86 2.40
CA ILE A 445 -77.28 8.81 1.45
C ILE A 445 -76.95 7.56 2.24
N THR A 446 -77.73 6.50 2.05
CA THR A 446 -77.54 5.21 2.73
C THR A 446 -76.93 4.17 1.79
N PHE A 447 -76.03 3.34 2.33
CA PHE A 447 -75.37 2.26 1.60
C PHE A 447 -75.71 0.92 2.26
N ARG A 448 -76.09 -0.08 1.46
CA ARG A 448 -76.23 -1.44 1.96
C ARG A 448 -74.87 -1.96 2.40
N LYS A 449 -74.82 -2.56 3.60
CA LYS A 449 -73.59 -3.09 4.22
C LYS A 449 -72.79 -3.94 3.23
N ASP A 450 -73.44 -4.89 2.58
CA ASP A 450 -72.82 -5.85 1.66
C ASP A 450 -72.17 -5.17 0.44
N HIS A 451 -72.77 -4.06 -0.06
CA HIS A 451 -72.21 -3.25 -1.15
C HIS A 451 -71.02 -2.41 -0.68
N LEU A 452 -71.08 -1.86 0.53
CA LEU A 452 -69.95 -1.13 1.13
C LEU A 452 -68.76 -2.08 1.38
N GLU A 453 -69.01 -3.27 1.93
CA GLU A 453 -67.99 -4.30 2.12
C GLU A 453 -67.38 -4.76 0.78
N ALA A 454 -68.19 -4.98 -0.26
CA ALA A 454 -67.69 -5.27 -1.60
C ALA A 454 -66.83 -4.13 -2.19
N CYS A 455 -67.23 -2.87 -2.00
CA CYS A 455 -66.46 -1.70 -2.44
C CYS A 455 -65.13 -1.57 -1.68
N LEU A 456 -65.11 -1.82 -0.36
CA LEU A 456 -63.90 -1.78 0.47
C LEU A 456 -62.94 -2.93 0.14
N LEU A 457 -63.46 -4.14 -0.11
CA LEU A 457 -62.65 -5.27 -0.61
C LEU A 457 -62.03 -4.95 -1.97
N SER A 458 -62.80 -4.37 -2.90
CA SER A 458 -62.28 -3.95 -4.20
C SER A 458 -61.24 -2.82 -4.09
N LEU A 459 -61.39 -1.89 -3.14
CA LEU A 459 -60.40 -0.86 -2.85
C LEU A 459 -59.10 -1.48 -2.29
N GLY A 460 -59.21 -2.45 -1.38
CA GLY A 460 -58.07 -3.23 -0.89
C GLY A 460 -57.31 -3.91 -2.01
N CYS A 461 -58.02 -4.54 -2.96
CA CYS A 461 -57.41 -5.14 -4.15
C CYS A 461 -56.70 -4.10 -5.05
N ASP A 462 -57.33 -2.96 -5.34
CA ASP A 462 -56.75 -1.90 -6.18
C ASP A 462 -55.51 -1.25 -5.52
N VAL A 463 -55.50 -1.09 -4.19
CA VAL A 463 -54.35 -0.60 -3.42
C VAL A 463 -53.22 -1.64 -3.41
N MET A 464 -53.52 -2.91 -3.15
CA MET A 464 -52.52 -3.99 -3.19
C MET A 464 -51.91 -4.18 -4.60
N ALA A 465 -52.69 -3.96 -5.66
CA ALA A 465 -52.18 -3.93 -7.03
C ALA A 465 -51.22 -2.75 -7.27
N ARG A 466 -51.54 -1.56 -6.73
CA ARG A 466 -50.63 -0.41 -6.77
C ARG A 466 -49.32 -0.70 -6.05
N GLU A 467 -49.35 -1.21 -4.82
CA GLU A 467 -48.10 -1.44 -4.08
C GLU A 467 -47.21 -2.52 -4.71
N ARG A 468 -47.80 -3.55 -5.35
CA ARG A 468 -47.04 -4.50 -6.17
C ARG A 468 -46.36 -3.81 -7.35
N SER A 469 -47.12 -3.03 -8.14
CA SER A 469 -46.56 -2.32 -9.31
C SER A 469 -45.52 -1.27 -8.92
N ASN A 470 -45.71 -0.55 -7.80
CA ASN A 470 -44.71 0.33 -7.20
C ASN A 470 -43.43 -0.45 -6.85
N PHE A 471 -43.58 -1.56 -6.10
CA PHE A 471 -42.46 -2.39 -5.65
C PHE A 471 -41.69 -3.01 -6.83
N GLU A 472 -42.39 -3.51 -7.84
CA GLU A 472 -41.81 -3.99 -9.11
C GLU A 472 -41.03 -2.87 -9.82
N THR A 473 -41.58 -1.66 -9.89
CA THR A 473 -40.90 -0.51 -10.50
C THR A 473 -39.62 -0.12 -9.74
N TYR A 474 -39.66 -0.07 -8.41
CA TYR A 474 -38.46 0.17 -7.59
C TYR A 474 -37.45 -0.97 -7.70
N SER A 475 -37.89 -2.23 -7.70
CA SER A 475 -37.02 -3.41 -7.85
C SER A 475 -36.30 -3.39 -9.20
N MET A 476 -37.03 -3.09 -10.29
CA MET A 476 -36.45 -2.90 -11.62
C MET A 476 -35.47 -1.71 -11.65
N CYS A 477 -35.73 -0.62 -10.93
CA CYS A 477 -34.76 0.47 -10.81
C CYS A 477 -33.45 0.00 -10.14
N TYR A 478 -33.52 -0.71 -9.02
CA TYR A 478 -32.35 -1.26 -8.35
C TYR A 478 -31.59 -2.28 -9.21
N GLU A 479 -32.27 -3.17 -9.94
CA GLU A 479 -31.60 -4.10 -10.87
C GLU A 479 -30.94 -3.38 -12.05
N HIS A 480 -31.54 -2.32 -12.61
CA HIS A 480 -30.86 -1.50 -13.63
C HIS A 480 -29.63 -0.77 -13.07
N VAL A 481 -29.70 -0.24 -11.85
CA VAL A 481 -28.54 0.38 -11.17
C VAL A 481 -27.43 -0.65 -10.91
N LEU A 482 -27.78 -1.85 -10.44
CA LEU A 482 -26.85 -2.97 -10.23
C LEU A 482 -26.25 -3.46 -11.56
N HIS A 483 -27.05 -3.57 -12.63
CA HIS A 483 -26.56 -3.95 -13.96
C HIS A 483 -25.61 -2.89 -14.52
N HIS A 484 -25.94 -1.60 -14.42
CA HIS A 484 -25.06 -0.51 -14.84
C HIS A 484 -23.77 -0.48 -14.01
N ALA A 485 -23.85 -0.71 -12.69
CA ALA A 485 -22.66 -0.82 -11.83
C ALA A 485 -21.77 -2.00 -12.23
N ARG A 486 -22.34 -3.20 -12.45
CA ARG A 486 -21.63 -4.39 -12.96
C ARG A 486 -20.99 -4.13 -14.32
N GLN A 487 -21.71 -3.50 -15.25
CA GLN A 487 -21.22 -3.18 -16.59
C GLN A 487 -20.08 -2.16 -16.56
N ARG A 488 -20.19 -1.10 -15.75
CA ARG A 488 -19.15 -0.09 -15.57
C ARG A 488 -17.92 -0.65 -14.84
N LEU A 489 -18.12 -1.56 -13.90
CA LEU A 489 -17.04 -2.30 -13.24
C LEU A 489 -16.33 -3.20 -14.25
N SER A 490 -17.05 -3.98 -15.07
CA SER A 490 -16.45 -4.80 -16.13
C SER A 490 -15.73 -3.98 -17.21
N GLN A 491 -16.23 -2.79 -17.54
CA GLN A 491 -15.50 -1.83 -18.39
C GLN A 491 -14.18 -1.37 -17.73
N LYS A 492 -14.17 -1.12 -16.42
CA LYS A 492 -12.95 -0.74 -15.69
C LYS A 492 -11.99 -1.90 -15.48
N GLU A 493 -12.49 -3.13 -15.34
CA GLU A 493 -11.67 -4.35 -15.42
C GLU A 493 -11.05 -4.48 -16.81
N GLN A 494 -11.80 -4.23 -17.89
CA GLN A 494 -11.25 -4.26 -19.27
C GLN A 494 -10.24 -3.14 -19.55
N GLU A 495 -10.41 -1.95 -18.98
CA GLU A 495 -9.41 -0.87 -19.03
C GLU A 495 -8.14 -1.23 -18.22
N LEU A 496 -8.29 -1.89 -17.07
CA LEU A 496 -7.16 -2.45 -16.31
C LEU A 496 -6.45 -3.55 -17.10
N ASP A 497 -7.18 -4.51 -17.66
CA ASP A 497 -6.68 -5.57 -18.52
C ASP A 497 -5.94 -5.02 -19.76
N ALA A 498 -6.40 -3.89 -20.31
CA ALA A 498 -5.77 -3.24 -21.46
C ALA A 498 -4.50 -2.46 -21.07
N THR A 499 -4.50 -1.80 -19.91
CA THR A 499 -3.29 -1.12 -19.40
C THR A 499 -2.24 -2.11 -18.88
N GLN A 500 -2.68 -3.23 -18.28
CA GLN A 500 -1.84 -4.35 -17.85
C GLN A 500 -1.29 -5.17 -19.03
N ARG A 501 -1.98 -5.19 -20.19
CA ARG A 501 -1.44 -5.70 -21.47
C ARG A 501 -0.63 -4.67 -22.25
N GLY A 502 -0.73 -3.39 -21.91
CA GLY A 502 0.11 -2.31 -22.45
C GLY A 502 1.50 -2.27 -21.81
N GLN A 503 1.64 -2.84 -20.62
CA GLN A 503 2.92 -3.27 -20.06
C GLN A 503 3.20 -4.72 -20.47
N GLY A 504 4.47 -5.10 -20.58
CA GLY A 504 4.84 -6.51 -20.79
C GLY A 504 4.40 -7.38 -19.59
N PRO A 505 4.22 -8.70 -19.77
CA PRO A 505 3.77 -9.57 -18.69
C PRO A 505 4.71 -9.44 -17.48
N PRO A 506 4.20 -9.03 -16.29
CA PRO A 506 5.02 -8.96 -15.10
C PRO A 506 5.19 -10.37 -14.55
N GLU A 507 6.24 -11.06 -15.01
CA GLU A 507 6.77 -12.20 -14.28
C GLU A 507 7.14 -11.75 -12.86
N ASP A 508 6.85 -12.62 -11.89
CA ASP A 508 7.06 -12.49 -10.44
C ASP A 508 6.41 -11.33 -9.66
N SER A 509 6.06 -10.17 -10.25
CA SER A 509 5.64 -9.01 -9.42
C SER A 509 4.37 -9.25 -8.60
N ALA A 510 3.38 -9.96 -9.15
CA ALA A 510 2.15 -10.31 -8.42
C ALA A 510 2.40 -11.35 -7.31
N GLY A 511 3.39 -12.24 -7.49
CA GLY A 511 3.84 -13.18 -6.46
C GLY A 511 4.55 -12.45 -5.33
N GLN A 512 5.51 -11.60 -5.66
CA GLN A 512 6.25 -10.78 -4.68
C GLN A 512 5.32 -9.84 -3.90
N ILE A 513 4.30 -9.25 -4.53
CA ILE A 513 3.29 -8.43 -3.82
C ILE A 513 2.41 -9.30 -2.92
N ALA A 514 2.07 -10.53 -3.31
CA ALA A 514 1.33 -11.46 -2.47
C ALA A 514 2.15 -11.96 -1.27
N GLU A 515 3.44 -12.22 -1.45
CA GLU A 515 4.37 -12.60 -0.39
C GLU A 515 4.61 -11.42 0.57
N LEU A 516 4.98 -10.25 0.05
CA LEU A 516 5.25 -9.06 0.86
C LEU A 516 4.00 -8.55 1.60
N SER A 517 2.80 -8.69 1.02
CA SER A 517 1.55 -8.42 1.75
C SER A 517 1.19 -9.52 2.76
N HIS A 518 1.55 -10.79 2.53
CA HIS A 518 1.44 -11.84 3.53
C HIS A 518 2.38 -11.59 4.72
N ASP A 519 3.63 -11.21 4.44
CA ASP A 519 4.63 -10.87 5.45
C ASP A 519 4.20 -9.63 6.25
N MET A 520 3.73 -8.56 5.60
CA MET A 520 3.13 -7.41 6.30
C MET A 520 1.90 -7.80 7.14
N ILE A 521 1.06 -8.72 6.68
CA ILE A 521 -0.08 -9.23 7.48
C ILE A 521 0.42 -10.05 8.69
N MET A 522 1.49 -10.82 8.52
CA MET A 522 2.14 -11.59 9.60
C MET A 522 2.80 -10.66 10.62
N GLU A 523 3.55 -9.65 10.18
CA GLU A 523 4.11 -8.59 11.04
C GLU A 523 3.01 -7.82 11.78
N ILE A 524 1.97 -7.35 11.09
CA ILE A 524 0.82 -6.70 11.73
C ILE A 524 0.15 -7.63 12.75
N THR A 525 0.13 -8.95 12.51
CA THR A 525 -0.43 -9.93 13.44
C THR A 525 0.49 -10.18 14.65
N THR A 526 1.81 -10.25 14.47
CA THR A 526 2.76 -10.38 15.60
C THR A 526 2.83 -9.10 16.42
N LEU A 527 2.81 -7.93 15.79
CA LEU A 527 2.73 -6.63 16.46
C LEU A 527 1.41 -6.45 17.23
N ARG A 528 0.28 -6.92 16.68
CA ARG A 528 -1.00 -6.96 17.42
C ARG A 528 -0.95 -7.89 18.63
N ALA A 529 -0.31 -9.07 18.50
CA ALA A 529 -0.12 -9.98 19.62
C ALA A 529 0.78 -9.37 20.72
N GLN A 530 1.91 -8.76 20.33
CA GLN A 530 2.80 -8.03 21.23
C GLN A 530 2.08 -6.86 21.91
N LEU A 531 1.23 -6.13 21.19
CA LEU A 531 0.41 -5.06 21.76
C LEU A 531 -0.57 -5.63 22.81
N THR A 532 -1.26 -6.73 22.54
CA THR A 532 -2.15 -7.35 23.54
C THR A 532 -1.39 -7.91 24.75
N ASP A 533 -0.19 -8.46 24.57
CA ASP A 533 0.67 -8.90 25.68
C ASP A 533 1.12 -7.70 26.53
N LEU A 534 1.52 -6.59 25.90
CA LEU A 534 1.88 -5.34 26.57
C LEU A 534 0.69 -4.68 27.27
N GLU A 535 -0.51 -4.74 26.69
CA GLU A 535 -1.75 -4.29 27.32
C GLU A 535 -2.09 -5.14 28.56
N GLU A 536 -1.94 -6.47 28.51
CA GLU A 536 -2.15 -7.32 29.70
C GLU A 536 -1.10 -7.02 30.78
N VAL A 537 0.18 -6.86 30.42
CA VAL A 537 1.25 -6.46 31.35
C VAL A 537 0.96 -5.09 31.97
N ASN A 538 0.55 -4.09 31.19
CA ASN A 538 0.18 -2.76 31.65
C ASN A 538 -1.03 -2.80 32.60
N LEU A 539 -2.05 -3.60 32.27
CA LEU A 539 -3.25 -3.79 33.09
C LEU A 539 -2.94 -4.58 34.37
N ASN A 540 -1.99 -5.51 34.35
CA ASN A 540 -1.52 -6.22 35.54
C ASN A 540 -0.63 -5.33 36.43
N LEU A 541 0.24 -4.49 35.86
CA LEU A 541 0.99 -3.46 36.60
C LEU A 541 0.05 -2.44 37.25
N LYS A 542 -1.00 -1.99 36.54
CA LYS A 542 -2.03 -1.11 37.11
C LYS A 542 -2.81 -1.76 38.26
N LYS A 543 -3.04 -3.08 38.24
CA LYS A 543 -3.59 -3.82 39.39
C LYS A 543 -2.59 -3.87 40.55
N GLN A 544 -1.32 -4.13 40.26
CA GLN A 544 -0.26 -4.22 41.28
C GLN A 544 -0.06 -2.88 42.00
N ILE A 545 0.11 -1.78 41.27
CA ILE A 545 0.26 -0.43 41.84
C ILE A 545 -0.96 -0.03 42.68
N ARG A 546 -2.20 -0.33 42.21
CA ARG A 546 -3.41 -0.08 43.00
C ARG A 546 -3.44 -0.87 44.31
N LYS A 547 -2.92 -2.10 44.29
CA LYS A 547 -2.83 -2.96 45.45
C LYS A 547 -1.73 -2.51 46.42
N GLU A 548 -0.58 -2.08 45.92
CA GLU A 548 0.51 -1.50 46.71
C GLU A 548 0.05 -0.20 47.40
N VAL A 549 -0.57 0.73 46.66
CA VAL A 549 -1.17 1.95 47.23
C VAL A 549 -2.28 1.64 48.24
N GLN A 550 -3.07 0.57 48.04
CA GLN A 550 -4.04 0.13 49.05
C GLN A 550 -3.34 -0.45 50.30
N GLU A 551 -2.30 -1.27 50.15
CA GLU A 551 -1.56 -1.85 51.27
C GLU A 551 -0.80 -0.76 52.08
N GLU A 552 -0.23 0.24 51.41
CA GLU A 552 0.34 1.45 52.03
C GLU A 552 -0.71 2.29 52.76
N TYR A 553 -1.87 2.54 52.13
CA TYR A 553 -2.97 3.28 52.76
C TYR A 553 -3.53 2.53 53.97
N GLU A 554 -3.72 1.22 53.89
CA GLU A 554 -4.14 0.41 55.03
C GLU A 554 -3.08 0.39 56.15
N ALA A 555 -1.78 0.38 55.82
CA ALA A 555 -0.70 0.48 56.80
C ALA A 555 -0.70 1.86 57.49
N LEU A 556 -0.85 2.95 56.74
CA LEU A 556 -0.98 4.32 57.26
C LEU A 556 -2.21 4.45 58.17
N VAL A 557 -3.35 3.90 57.76
CA VAL A 557 -4.58 3.88 58.58
C VAL A 557 -4.40 3.06 59.86
N ARG A 558 -3.71 1.92 59.81
CA ARG A 558 -3.36 1.14 61.03
C ARG A 558 -2.47 1.95 61.97
N ALA A 559 -1.40 2.55 61.47
CA ALA A 559 -0.51 3.41 62.27
C ALA A 559 -1.22 4.64 62.86
N LEU A 560 -2.17 5.22 62.13
CA LEU A 560 -3.02 6.31 62.62
C LEU A 560 -3.96 5.82 63.74
N PHE A 561 -4.57 4.64 63.61
CA PHE A 561 -5.35 4.07 64.71
C PHE A 561 -4.50 3.70 65.93
N GLU A 562 -3.30 3.15 65.74
CA GLU A 562 -2.36 2.84 66.84
C GLU A 562 -1.90 4.10 67.58
N THR A 563 -1.56 5.17 66.85
CA THR A 563 -1.20 6.46 67.47
C THR A 563 -2.39 7.14 68.14
N CYS A 564 -3.60 7.09 67.57
CA CYS A 564 -4.82 7.56 68.24
C CYS A 564 -5.13 6.78 69.53
N LEU A 565 -4.92 5.45 69.54
CA LEU A 565 -5.07 4.63 70.74
C LEU A 565 -4.01 5.00 71.78
N HIS A 566 -2.75 5.17 71.40
CA HIS A 566 -1.67 5.57 72.32
C HIS A 566 -1.89 6.97 72.92
N ILE A 567 -2.32 7.94 72.12
CA ILE A 567 -2.71 9.28 72.59
C ILE A 567 -3.86 9.19 73.58
N LYS A 568 -4.84 8.31 73.34
CA LYS A 568 -5.92 8.07 74.30
C LYS A 568 -5.42 7.41 75.58
N GLU A 569 -4.59 6.38 75.52
CA GLU A 569 -4.01 5.75 76.71
C GLU A 569 -3.23 6.78 77.55
N LYS A 570 -2.48 7.68 76.91
CA LYS A 570 -1.81 8.81 77.59
C LYS A 570 -2.77 9.85 78.15
N LEU A 571 -3.93 10.09 77.52
CA LEU A 571 -4.96 10.97 78.07
C LEU A 571 -5.62 10.34 79.31
N ASP A 572 -5.98 9.05 79.22
CA ASP A 572 -6.62 8.28 80.29
C ASP A 572 -5.65 8.13 81.49
N GLU A 573 -4.35 7.88 81.26
CA GLU A 573 -3.28 7.96 82.29
C GLU A 573 -3.22 9.35 82.95
N ASN A 574 -3.22 10.43 82.16
CA ASN A 574 -3.16 11.79 82.70
C ASN A 574 -4.41 12.17 83.51
N GLN A 575 -5.59 11.67 83.12
CA GLN A 575 -6.81 11.81 83.91
C GLN A 575 -6.71 11.08 85.25
N LEU A 576 -6.23 9.83 85.26
CA LEU A 576 -6.01 9.08 86.51
C LEU A 576 -4.98 9.77 87.42
N ASN A 577 -3.86 10.24 86.87
CA ASN A 577 -2.84 11.01 87.61
C ASN A 577 -3.40 12.33 88.18
N LEU A 578 -4.31 13.01 87.46
CA LEU A 578 -4.97 14.22 87.94
C LEU A 578 -5.97 13.92 89.05
N ILE A 579 -6.79 12.87 88.90
CA ILE A 579 -7.74 12.40 89.92
C ILE A 579 -6.98 12.03 91.20
N GLN A 580 -5.88 11.27 91.09
CA GLN A 580 -5.04 10.91 92.23
C GLN A 580 -4.51 12.15 92.95
N LYS A 581 -3.93 13.12 92.22
CA LYS A 581 -3.44 14.38 92.82
C LYS A 581 -4.54 15.21 93.49
N VAL A 582 -5.76 15.20 92.94
CA VAL A 582 -6.90 15.87 93.58
C VAL A 582 -7.33 15.14 94.86
N CYS A 583 -7.32 13.80 94.87
CA CYS A 583 -7.57 13.01 96.08
C CYS A 583 -6.47 13.21 97.15
N GLU A 584 -5.21 13.27 96.75
CA GLU A 584 -4.06 13.57 97.61
C GLU A 584 -4.21 14.98 98.24
N LEU A 585 -4.47 16.01 97.43
CA LEU A 585 -4.67 17.38 97.91
C LEU A 585 -5.91 17.51 98.83
N ILE A 586 -7.00 16.78 98.56
CA ILE A 586 -8.17 16.70 99.45
C ILE A 586 -7.81 15.99 100.77
N GLY A 587 -6.89 15.02 100.73
CA GLY A 587 -6.30 14.40 101.92
C GLY A 587 -5.47 15.39 102.74
N GLU A 588 -4.56 16.11 102.09
CA GLU A 588 -3.72 17.14 102.71
C GLU A 588 -4.57 18.25 103.37
N VAL A 589 -5.54 18.82 102.64
CA VAL A 589 -6.45 19.85 103.18
C VAL A 589 -7.34 19.31 104.30
N ARG A 590 -7.68 18.01 104.31
CA ARG A 590 -8.37 17.37 105.45
C ARG A 590 -7.45 17.24 106.66
N ILE A 591 -6.19 16.83 106.48
CA ILE A 591 -5.20 16.72 107.56
C ILE A 591 -4.91 18.11 108.14
N GLU A 592 -4.64 19.10 107.28
CA GLU A 592 -4.41 20.49 107.66
C GLU A 592 -5.64 21.09 108.38
N GLY A 593 -6.85 20.80 107.91
CA GLY A 593 -8.10 21.19 108.58
C GLY A 593 -8.28 20.53 109.95
N ILE A 594 -7.94 19.23 110.07
CA ILE A 594 -7.95 18.49 111.33
C ILE A 594 -6.91 19.05 112.31
N ASP A 595 -5.71 19.37 111.85
CA ASP A 595 -4.63 19.86 112.71
C ASP A 595 -4.83 21.34 113.11
N ASN A 596 -5.32 22.19 112.20
CA ASN A 596 -5.82 23.53 112.57
C ASN A 596 -6.96 23.44 113.60
N MET A 597 -7.86 22.46 113.48
CA MET A 597 -8.93 22.24 114.45
C MET A 597 -8.43 21.66 115.79
N LYS A 598 -7.39 20.81 115.79
CA LYS A 598 -6.67 20.40 117.01
C LYS A 598 -5.98 21.60 117.67
N ASP A 599 -5.34 22.48 116.91
CA ASP A 599 -4.64 23.65 117.44
C ASP A 599 -5.61 24.75 117.92
N LEU A 600 -6.77 24.89 117.28
CA LEU A 600 -7.89 25.66 117.84
C LEU A 600 -8.39 25.02 119.14
N LYS A 601 -8.56 23.69 119.21
CA LYS A 601 -8.94 22.98 120.45
C LYS A 601 -7.90 23.20 121.57
N LYS A 602 -6.60 23.15 121.27
CA LYS A 602 -5.51 23.49 122.22
C LYS A 602 -5.59 24.96 122.69
N LYS A 603 -5.92 25.90 121.79
CA LYS A 603 -6.04 27.34 122.11
C LYS A 603 -7.31 27.68 122.90
N TRP A 604 -8.38 26.90 122.75
CA TRP A 604 -9.68 27.19 123.37
C TRP A 604 -10.00 26.37 124.62
N CYS A 605 -9.41 25.17 124.80
CA CYS A 605 -9.76 24.23 125.87
C CYS A 605 -8.67 24.10 126.94
N SER A 606 -8.72 24.97 127.96
CA SER A 606 -8.06 24.76 129.25
C SER A 606 -9.02 24.16 130.32
N ALA A 607 -9.96 23.30 129.91
CA ALA A 607 -10.84 22.52 130.78
C ALA A 607 -11.48 21.33 130.05
N SER A 608 -11.89 20.31 130.82
CA SER A 608 -12.62 19.09 130.43
C SER A 608 -11.81 18.00 129.68
N PRO A 609 -12.01 16.70 129.98
CA PRO A 609 -11.16 15.61 129.47
C PRO A 609 -11.56 15.07 128.09
N ASP A 610 -10.76 14.11 127.61
CA ASP A 610 -10.80 13.53 126.27
C ASP A 610 -11.91 12.48 126.08
N GLU A 611 -13.05 12.89 125.54
CA GLU A 611 -13.89 11.96 124.76
C GLU A 611 -13.30 11.83 123.35
N GLY A 612 -12.55 10.75 123.16
CA GLY A 612 -11.84 10.48 121.91
C GLY A 612 -12.78 10.37 120.71
N MET A 613 -12.53 11.20 119.70
CA MET A 613 -13.11 11.08 118.35
C MET A 613 -12.71 9.74 117.74
N LYS A 614 -13.52 8.69 117.95
CA LYS A 614 -13.38 7.44 117.22
C LYS A 614 -13.66 7.73 115.74
N GLU A 615 -12.64 7.53 114.91
CA GLU A 615 -12.80 7.61 113.47
C GLU A 615 -13.82 6.54 113.03
N ASN A 616 -14.87 6.95 112.32
CA ASN A 616 -15.98 6.05 111.98
C ASN A 616 -15.46 4.92 111.07
N PRO A 617 -15.45 3.64 111.50
CA PRO A 617 -14.87 2.53 110.71
C PRO A 617 -15.64 2.29 109.39
N ALA A 618 -16.89 2.73 109.31
CA ALA A 618 -17.66 2.76 108.06
C ALA A 618 -17.02 3.62 106.97
N LYS A 619 -16.19 4.63 107.30
CA LYS A 619 -15.45 5.43 106.30
C LYS A 619 -14.27 4.66 105.73
N GLU A 620 -13.52 3.92 106.55
CA GLU A 620 -12.41 3.08 106.10
C GLU A 620 -12.91 1.95 105.19
N GLN A 621 -14.05 1.34 105.55
CA GLN A 621 -14.71 0.33 104.72
C GLN A 621 -15.16 0.88 103.36
N LEU A 622 -15.65 2.12 103.30
CA LEU A 622 -15.98 2.77 102.02
C LEU A 622 -14.73 3.02 101.17
N TRP A 623 -13.64 3.54 101.75
CA TRP A 623 -12.37 3.71 101.03
C TRP A 623 -11.83 2.38 100.47
N ALA A 624 -11.90 1.30 101.24
CA ALA A 624 -11.49 -0.04 100.78
C ALA A 624 -12.34 -0.51 99.59
N LEU A 625 -13.67 -0.32 99.66
CA LEU A 625 -14.58 -0.67 98.55
C LEU A 625 -14.37 0.20 97.30
N GLU A 626 -14.02 1.47 97.46
CA GLU A 626 -13.66 2.35 96.33
C GLU A 626 -12.33 1.90 95.67
N GLN A 627 -11.32 1.57 96.49
CA GLN A 627 -10.04 1.00 96.04
C GLN A 627 -10.24 -0.31 95.25
N ASP A 628 -11.05 -1.24 95.79
CA ASP A 628 -11.38 -2.50 95.14
C ASP A 628 -12.14 -2.29 93.83
N ASN A 629 -13.11 -1.37 93.79
CA ASN A 629 -13.87 -1.04 92.58
C ASN A 629 -12.95 -0.46 91.47
N CYS A 630 -12.00 0.40 91.83
CA CYS A 630 -10.95 0.86 90.92
C CYS A 630 -10.08 -0.29 90.40
N SER A 631 -9.75 -1.28 91.24
CA SER A 631 -9.00 -2.47 90.82
C SER A 631 -9.79 -3.34 89.81
N LEU A 632 -11.09 -3.53 90.05
CA LEU A 632 -12.00 -4.30 89.22
C LEU A 632 -12.25 -3.61 87.86
N ALA A 633 -12.43 -2.29 87.85
CA ALA A 633 -12.55 -1.51 86.62
C ALA A 633 -11.31 -1.69 85.71
N ASN A 634 -10.12 -1.62 86.28
CA ASN A 634 -8.86 -1.87 85.58
C ASN A 634 -8.77 -3.31 85.02
N LEU A 635 -9.22 -4.31 85.78
CA LEU A 635 -9.23 -5.70 85.33
C LEU A 635 -10.24 -5.93 84.19
N VAL A 636 -11.44 -5.34 84.27
CA VAL A 636 -12.45 -5.36 83.20
C VAL A 636 -11.92 -4.71 81.92
N CYS A 637 -11.18 -3.61 82.01
CA CYS A 637 -10.53 -2.99 80.86
C CYS A 637 -9.49 -3.91 80.21
N LYS A 638 -8.67 -4.61 81.00
CA LYS A 638 -7.70 -5.61 80.49
C LYS A 638 -8.39 -6.81 79.81
N VAL A 639 -9.51 -7.30 80.34
CA VAL A 639 -10.30 -8.37 79.68
C VAL A 639 -10.91 -7.87 78.37
N ARG A 640 -11.39 -6.61 78.31
CA ARG A 640 -11.94 -5.98 77.10
C ARG A 640 -10.90 -5.66 76.02
N SER A 641 -9.63 -5.48 76.36
CA SER A 641 -8.55 -5.36 75.36
C SER A 641 -8.13 -6.75 74.84
N LEU A 642 -7.91 -7.73 75.74
CA LEU A 642 -7.58 -9.11 75.37
C LEU A 642 -8.64 -9.77 74.47
N GLY A 643 -9.93 -9.49 74.71
CA GLY A 643 -11.02 -9.95 73.85
C GLY A 643 -10.94 -9.39 72.43
N ARG A 644 -10.60 -8.11 72.28
CA ARG A 644 -10.42 -7.45 70.96
C ARG A 644 -9.18 -7.97 70.24
N TRP A 645 -8.07 -8.16 70.95
CA TRP A 645 -6.87 -8.81 70.40
C TRP A 645 -7.15 -10.23 69.86
N ARG A 646 -7.91 -11.04 70.60
CA ARG A 646 -8.29 -12.40 70.15
C ARG A 646 -9.09 -12.38 68.84
N LEU A 647 -10.06 -11.48 68.72
CA LEU A 647 -10.87 -11.31 67.51
C LEU A 647 -10.02 -10.82 66.32
N ALA A 648 -9.15 -9.83 66.52
CA ALA A 648 -8.26 -9.33 65.48
C ALA A 648 -7.31 -10.42 64.95
N VAL A 649 -6.73 -11.24 65.83
CA VAL A 649 -5.86 -12.37 65.45
C VAL A 649 -6.64 -13.46 64.70
N GLN A 650 -7.90 -13.71 65.04
CA GLN A 650 -8.76 -14.64 64.28
C GLN A 650 -9.10 -14.08 62.88
N GLN A 651 -9.49 -12.80 62.79
CA GLN A 651 -9.79 -12.14 61.51
C GLN A 651 -8.58 -12.13 60.56
N ALA A 652 -7.39 -11.79 61.07
CA ALA A 652 -6.15 -11.82 60.29
C ALA A 652 -5.81 -13.23 59.78
N ARG A 653 -6.05 -14.28 60.56
CA ARG A 653 -5.87 -15.69 60.12
C ARG A 653 -6.81 -16.06 58.97
N PHE A 654 -8.09 -15.67 59.04
CA PHE A 654 -9.04 -15.94 57.97
C PHE A 654 -8.72 -15.15 56.69
N GLN A 655 -8.33 -13.87 56.82
CA GLN A 655 -7.85 -13.06 55.68
C GLN A 655 -6.59 -13.66 55.02
N ALA A 656 -5.65 -14.18 55.82
CA ALA A 656 -4.47 -14.89 55.32
C ALA A 656 -4.82 -16.21 54.62
N GLN A 657 -5.85 -16.94 55.06
CA GLN A 657 -6.33 -18.15 54.39
C GLN A 657 -7.05 -17.84 53.06
N LEU A 658 -7.94 -16.86 53.05
CA LEU A 658 -8.65 -16.40 51.84
C LEU A 658 -7.65 -15.97 50.75
N SER A 659 -6.69 -15.11 51.09
CA SER A 659 -5.67 -14.63 50.15
C SER A 659 -4.69 -15.70 49.64
N ARG A 660 -4.64 -16.90 50.25
CA ARG A 660 -3.94 -18.08 49.71
C ARG A 660 -4.81 -18.82 48.70
N ALA A 661 -6.04 -19.16 49.09
CA ALA A 661 -7.00 -19.83 48.21
C ALA A 661 -7.31 -19.04 46.94
N GLU A 662 -7.36 -17.70 47.02
CA GLU A 662 -7.48 -16.82 45.85
C GLU A 662 -6.28 -16.93 44.90
N LYS A 663 -5.05 -16.91 45.43
CA LYS A 663 -3.82 -17.07 44.64
C LYS A 663 -3.76 -18.44 43.97
N GLU A 664 -4.11 -19.50 44.69
CA GLU A 664 -4.20 -20.87 44.18
C GLU A 664 -5.25 -20.99 43.06
N SER A 665 -6.43 -20.38 43.24
CA SER A 665 -7.47 -20.32 42.20
C SER A 665 -7.01 -19.56 40.96
N ILE A 666 -6.31 -18.43 41.12
CA ILE A 666 -5.75 -17.65 40.01
C ILE A 666 -4.67 -18.43 39.27
N GLN A 667 -3.79 -19.13 40.00
CA GLN A 667 -2.73 -19.95 39.41
C GLN A 667 -3.29 -21.13 38.60
N SER A 668 -4.24 -21.88 39.17
CA SER A 668 -4.92 -22.98 38.48
C SER A 668 -5.63 -22.52 37.20
N LYS A 669 -6.26 -21.34 37.22
CA LYS A 669 -6.87 -20.73 36.02
C LYS A 669 -5.84 -20.40 34.93
N LYS A 670 -4.65 -19.89 35.30
CA LYS A 670 -3.55 -19.64 34.35
C LYS A 670 -3.02 -20.92 33.71
N GLU A 671 -2.86 -21.98 34.51
CA GLU A 671 -2.39 -23.29 34.03
C GLU A 671 -3.39 -23.94 33.07
N TYR A 672 -4.69 -23.90 33.40
CA TYR A 672 -5.76 -24.34 32.50
C TYR A 672 -5.75 -23.58 31.16
N LEU A 673 -5.63 -22.24 31.19
CA LEU A 673 -5.56 -21.42 29.97
C LEU A 673 -4.32 -21.73 29.13
N ARG A 674 -3.16 -21.96 29.76
CA ARG A 674 -1.93 -22.36 29.09
C ARG A 674 -2.08 -23.71 28.37
N ILE A 675 -2.71 -24.70 29.01
CA ILE A 675 -2.98 -26.02 28.40
C ILE A 675 -3.94 -25.88 27.22
N LYS A 676 -5.04 -25.13 27.38
CA LYS A 676 -6.03 -24.87 26.32
C LYS A 676 -5.38 -24.20 25.09
N LEU A 677 -4.54 -23.20 25.30
CA LEU A 677 -3.84 -22.47 24.24
C LEU A 677 -2.81 -23.34 23.50
N MET A 678 -2.16 -24.28 24.18
CA MET A 678 -1.29 -25.26 23.51
C MET A 678 -2.09 -26.22 22.62
N ALA A 679 -3.20 -26.77 23.12
CA ALA A 679 -4.08 -27.64 22.33
C ALA A 679 -4.68 -26.93 21.10
N GLU A 680 -5.03 -25.64 21.23
CA GLU A 680 -5.51 -24.82 20.11
C GLU A 680 -4.44 -24.59 19.04
N ARG A 681 -3.17 -24.44 19.43
CA ARG A 681 -2.02 -24.38 18.51
C ARG A 681 -1.80 -25.71 17.78
N GLU A 682 -1.87 -26.83 18.49
CA GLU A 682 -1.75 -28.17 17.89
C GLU A 682 -2.87 -28.44 16.86
N VAL A 683 -4.13 -28.12 17.18
CA VAL A 683 -5.25 -28.18 16.23
C VAL A 683 -5.03 -27.28 15.01
N GLY A 684 -4.41 -26.11 15.19
CA GLY A 684 -3.98 -25.25 14.08
C GLY A 684 -2.99 -25.92 13.14
N LEU A 685 -1.92 -26.52 13.69
CA LEU A 685 -0.90 -27.24 12.94
C LEU A 685 -1.48 -28.45 12.18
N PHE A 686 -2.34 -29.25 12.82
CA PHE A 686 -3.00 -30.37 12.16
C PHE A 686 -3.92 -29.93 11.00
N ARG A 687 -4.62 -28.79 11.13
CA ARG A 687 -5.42 -28.22 10.02
C ARG A 687 -4.53 -27.81 8.84
N GLN A 688 -3.39 -27.18 9.10
CA GLN A 688 -2.42 -26.81 8.06
C GLN A 688 -1.85 -28.05 7.35
N GLN A 689 -1.46 -29.10 8.09
CA GLN A 689 -0.99 -30.36 7.53
C GLN A 689 -2.05 -31.03 6.64
N VAL A 690 -3.31 -31.09 7.08
CA VAL A 690 -4.42 -31.65 6.28
C VAL A 690 -4.67 -30.84 5.00
N LEU A 691 -4.52 -29.51 5.03
CA LEU A 691 -4.63 -28.67 3.83
C LEU A 691 -3.47 -28.93 2.85
N ALA A 692 -2.24 -28.98 3.34
CA ALA A 692 -1.06 -29.29 2.51
C ALA A 692 -1.16 -30.67 1.84
N LEU A 693 -1.59 -31.70 2.61
CA LEU A 693 -1.81 -33.05 2.08
C LEU A 693 -2.92 -33.09 1.01
N ARG A 694 -4.02 -32.33 1.20
CA ARG A 694 -5.08 -32.20 0.17
C ARG A 694 -4.59 -31.51 -1.10
N GLN A 695 -3.76 -30.47 -0.98
CA GLN A 695 -3.15 -29.81 -2.14
C GLN A 695 -2.16 -30.73 -2.88
N ALA A 696 -1.33 -31.49 -2.15
CA ALA A 696 -0.42 -32.47 -2.74
C ALA A 696 -1.20 -33.59 -3.47
N LEU A 697 -2.28 -34.09 -2.88
CA LEU A 697 -3.17 -35.07 -3.51
C LEU A 697 -3.82 -34.52 -4.80
N ALA A 698 -4.32 -33.29 -4.78
CA ALA A 698 -4.92 -32.64 -5.95
C ALA A 698 -3.91 -32.44 -7.09
N ARG A 699 -2.64 -32.09 -6.77
CA ARG A 699 -1.54 -32.02 -7.75
C ARG A 699 -1.27 -33.40 -8.36
N ALA A 700 -1.09 -34.43 -7.54
CA ALA A 700 -0.85 -35.80 -8.01
C ALA A 700 -2.03 -36.37 -8.86
N GLN A 701 -3.27 -36.00 -8.54
CA GLN A 701 -4.44 -36.32 -9.35
C GLN A 701 -4.43 -35.60 -10.71
N ALA A 702 -4.06 -34.32 -10.75
CA ALA A 702 -3.90 -33.58 -12.01
C ALA A 702 -2.77 -34.15 -12.87
N ASP A 703 -1.65 -34.57 -12.26
CA ASP A 703 -0.53 -35.20 -12.96
C ASP A 703 -0.91 -36.59 -13.52
N SER A 704 -1.61 -37.43 -12.76
CA SER A 704 -2.09 -38.71 -13.30
C SER A 704 -3.05 -38.49 -14.48
N ALA A 705 -3.94 -37.50 -14.41
CA ALA A 705 -4.82 -37.13 -15.52
C ALA A 705 -4.07 -36.55 -16.75
N ARG A 706 -2.93 -35.88 -16.55
CA ARG A 706 -2.03 -35.47 -17.64
C ARG A 706 -1.38 -36.69 -18.30
N MET A 707 -0.82 -37.60 -17.50
CA MET A 707 -0.16 -38.82 -18.01
C MET A 707 -1.13 -39.71 -18.79
N TRP A 708 -2.35 -39.93 -18.28
CA TRP A 708 -3.39 -40.68 -18.99
C TRP A 708 -3.73 -40.09 -20.37
N LYS A 709 -3.83 -38.75 -20.48
CA LYS A 709 -4.09 -38.08 -21.77
C LYS A 709 -2.92 -38.19 -22.74
N GLN A 710 -1.67 -38.17 -22.26
CA GLN A 710 -0.48 -38.40 -23.07
C GLN A 710 -0.37 -39.86 -23.54
N GLN A 711 -0.73 -40.81 -22.68
CA GLN A 711 -0.74 -42.23 -23.04
C GLN A 711 -1.81 -42.55 -24.09
N ASP A 712 -3.02 -41.99 -23.96
CA ASP A 712 -4.09 -42.20 -24.95
C ASP A 712 -3.75 -41.54 -26.30
N SER A 713 -3.20 -40.32 -26.32
CA SER A 713 -2.77 -39.71 -27.59
C SER A 713 -1.61 -40.47 -28.26
N GLN A 714 -0.66 -41.01 -27.49
CA GLN A 714 0.35 -41.93 -28.02
C GLN A 714 -0.27 -43.22 -28.57
N ALA A 715 -1.26 -43.81 -27.89
CA ALA A 715 -1.95 -45.01 -28.35
C ALA A 715 -2.78 -44.77 -29.63
N GLN A 716 -3.36 -43.57 -29.80
CA GLN A 716 -4.02 -43.15 -31.04
C GLN A 716 -3.01 -43.00 -32.18
N LEU A 717 -1.87 -42.34 -31.93
CA LEU A 717 -0.82 -42.09 -32.93
C LEU A 717 -0.13 -43.40 -33.37
N LEU A 718 0.02 -44.39 -32.48
CA LEU A 718 0.47 -45.73 -32.83
C LEU A 718 -0.53 -46.46 -33.75
N LYS A 719 -1.84 -46.41 -33.46
CA LYS A 719 -2.87 -46.98 -34.34
C LYS A 719 -2.87 -46.32 -35.72
N GLU A 720 -2.70 -45.00 -35.79
CA GLU A 720 -2.52 -44.30 -37.06
C GLU A 720 -1.28 -44.79 -37.84
N LEU A 721 -0.16 -45.03 -37.17
CA LEU A 721 1.05 -45.57 -37.80
C LEU A 721 0.83 -47.01 -38.30
N GLU A 722 0.17 -47.87 -37.52
CA GLU A 722 -0.20 -49.23 -37.94
C GLU A 722 -1.13 -49.20 -39.17
N HIS A 723 -2.12 -48.31 -39.21
CA HIS A 723 -3.00 -48.13 -40.36
C HIS A 723 -2.26 -47.59 -41.60
N ARG A 724 -1.33 -46.65 -41.44
CA ARG A 724 -0.48 -46.15 -42.54
C ARG A 724 0.43 -47.25 -43.08
N VAL A 725 1.13 -47.99 -42.21
CA VAL A 725 2.05 -49.07 -42.61
C VAL A 725 1.31 -50.23 -43.30
N THR A 726 0.13 -50.61 -42.83
CA THR A 726 -0.69 -51.64 -43.49
C THR A 726 -1.23 -51.18 -44.84
N GLN A 727 -1.63 -49.90 -44.97
CA GLN A 727 -2.04 -49.32 -46.25
C GLN A 727 -0.86 -49.23 -47.24
N GLU A 728 0.32 -48.78 -46.79
CA GLU A 728 1.55 -48.76 -47.59
C GLU A 728 1.92 -50.17 -48.07
N ALA A 729 1.91 -51.17 -47.19
CA ALA A 729 2.19 -52.56 -47.54
C ALA A 729 1.24 -53.10 -48.63
N LEU A 730 -0.06 -52.78 -48.54
CA LEU A 730 -1.04 -53.13 -49.58
C LEU A 730 -0.72 -52.45 -50.93
N THR A 731 -0.39 -51.15 -50.94
CA THR A 731 0.01 -50.47 -52.19
C THR A 731 1.31 -51.02 -52.78
N GLN A 732 2.27 -51.42 -51.94
CA GLN A 732 3.51 -52.04 -52.38
C GLN A 732 3.28 -53.44 -52.98
N GLN A 733 2.36 -54.25 -52.40
CA GLN A 733 1.95 -55.53 -52.97
C GLN A 733 1.26 -55.35 -54.33
N GLN A 734 0.32 -54.41 -54.45
CA GLN A 734 -0.34 -54.08 -55.72
C GLN A 734 0.67 -53.62 -56.78
N LEU A 735 1.62 -52.75 -56.41
CA LEU A 735 2.70 -52.32 -57.30
C LEU A 735 3.61 -53.49 -57.72
N HIS A 736 3.88 -54.45 -56.83
CA HIS A 736 4.64 -55.65 -57.15
C HIS A 736 3.89 -56.54 -58.15
N PHE A 737 2.61 -56.79 -57.93
CA PHE A 737 1.76 -57.56 -58.85
C PHE A 737 1.66 -56.91 -60.25
N MET A 738 1.53 -55.59 -60.32
CA MET A 738 1.58 -54.85 -61.59
C MET A 738 2.96 -54.94 -62.27
N LYS A 739 4.06 -55.01 -61.51
CA LYS A 739 5.41 -55.19 -62.05
C LYS A 739 5.64 -56.61 -62.56
N THR A 740 5.21 -57.65 -61.85
CA THR A 740 5.34 -59.05 -62.32
C THR A 740 4.50 -59.28 -63.56
N SER A 741 3.23 -58.87 -63.59
CA SER A 741 2.37 -59.01 -64.77
C SER A 741 2.90 -58.25 -66.00
N ARG A 742 3.56 -57.11 -65.82
CA ARG A 742 4.27 -56.41 -66.91
C ARG A 742 5.53 -57.14 -67.36
N MET A 743 6.28 -57.74 -66.45
CA MET A 743 7.47 -58.55 -66.78
C MET A 743 7.08 -59.84 -67.52
N GLU A 744 6.01 -60.51 -67.10
CA GLU A 744 5.46 -61.71 -67.74
C GLU A 744 5.09 -61.42 -69.20
N LYS A 745 4.34 -60.35 -69.47
CA LYS A 745 4.04 -59.92 -70.86
C LYS A 745 5.30 -59.58 -71.66
N LEU A 746 6.29 -58.93 -71.04
CA LEU A 746 7.55 -58.63 -71.72
C LEU A 746 8.33 -59.91 -72.08
N LEU A 747 8.25 -60.95 -71.25
CA LEU A 747 8.84 -62.27 -71.52
C LEU A 747 8.08 -63.02 -72.63
N GLU A 748 6.75 -62.92 -72.67
CA GLU A 748 5.93 -63.44 -73.78
C GLU A 748 6.27 -62.73 -75.11
N ASP A 749 6.36 -61.40 -75.10
CA ASP A 749 6.76 -60.60 -76.28
C ASP A 749 8.18 -60.96 -76.76
N VAL A 750 9.14 -61.10 -75.83
CA VAL A 750 10.51 -61.54 -76.15
C VAL A 750 10.51 -62.96 -76.72
N GLY A 751 9.74 -63.89 -76.16
CA GLY A 751 9.59 -65.25 -76.68
C GLY A 751 9.01 -65.28 -78.10
N GLN A 752 7.98 -64.47 -78.39
CA GLN A 752 7.44 -64.30 -79.74
C GLN A 752 8.49 -63.72 -80.70
N LYS A 753 9.27 -62.73 -80.26
CA LYS A 753 10.35 -62.13 -81.07
C LYS A 753 11.48 -63.10 -81.34
N GLU A 754 11.85 -63.94 -80.38
CA GLU A 754 12.85 -65.00 -80.58
C GLU A 754 12.37 -66.06 -81.58
N GLN A 755 11.10 -66.48 -81.50
CA GLN A 755 10.50 -67.37 -82.50
C GLN A 755 10.52 -66.75 -83.92
N GLN A 756 10.21 -65.44 -84.05
CA GLN A 756 10.32 -64.71 -85.32
C GLN A 756 11.77 -64.69 -85.85
N LEU A 757 12.76 -64.44 -84.99
CA LEU A 757 14.18 -64.48 -85.35
C LEU A 757 14.66 -65.88 -85.76
N GLN A 758 14.19 -66.93 -85.10
CA GLN A 758 14.50 -68.32 -85.48
C GLN A 758 13.92 -68.70 -86.86
N LEU A 759 12.74 -68.17 -87.23
CA LEU A 759 12.18 -68.36 -88.57
C LEU A 759 13.02 -67.65 -89.64
N LEU A 760 13.35 -66.37 -89.41
CA LEU A 760 14.20 -65.57 -90.31
C LEU A 760 15.59 -66.20 -90.50
N SER A 761 16.19 -66.75 -89.44
CA SER A 761 17.47 -67.47 -89.51
C SER A 761 17.36 -68.72 -90.40
N LYS A 762 16.28 -69.51 -90.26
CA LYS A 762 15.98 -70.67 -91.13
C LYS A 762 15.70 -70.27 -92.58
N GLU A 763 15.34 -69.02 -92.86
CA GLU A 763 15.17 -68.48 -94.23
C GLU A 763 16.50 -67.99 -94.81
N ALA A 764 17.32 -67.29 -94.03
CA ALA A 764 18.68 -66.92 -94.41
C ALA A 764 19.55 -68.16 -94.75
N GLU A 765 19.42 -69.23 -93.97
CA GLU A 765 20.05 -70.53 -94.29
C GLU A 765 19.57 -71.11 -95.63
N ARG A 766 18.27 -71.04 -95.93
CA ARG A 766 17.70 -71.52 -97.19
C ARG A 766 18.21 -70.70 -98.38
N ALA A 767 18.28 -69.37 -98.24
CA ALA A 767 18.85 -68.47 -99.24
C ALA A 767 20.35 -68.75 -99.48
N SER A 768 21.14 -68.96 -98.42
CA SER A 768 22.56 -69.31 -98.50
C SER A 768 22.78 -70.63 -99.26
N LYS A 769 21.99 -71.68 -98.94
CA LYS A 769 22.02 -72.97 -99.65
C LYS A 769 21.65 -72.82 -101.14
N LEU A 770 20.69 -71.95 -101.47
CA LEU A 770 20.31 -71.64 -102.86
C LEU A 770 21.43 -70.94 -103.63
N GLY A 771 22.10 -69.94 -103.02
CA GLY A 771 23.24 -69.24 -103.61
C GLY A 771 24.43 -70.16 -103.91
N GLN A 772 24.71 -71.12 -103.02
CA GLN A 772 25.74 -72.14 -103.26
C GLN A 772 25.40 -73.05 -104.47
N LEU A 773 24.12 -73.37 -104.69
CA LEU A 773 23.68 -74.14 -105.86
C LEU A 773 23.81 -73.34 -107.15
N GLN A 774 23.46 -72.04 -107.15
CA GLN A 774 23.68 -71.16 -108.30
C GLN A 774 25.18 -71.03 -108.64
N GLN A 775 26.05 -70.87 -107.65
CA GLN A 775 27.50 -70.80 -107.87
C GLN A 775 28.06 -72.14 -108.43
N LYS A 776 27.51 -73.29 -108.00
CA LYS A 776 27.85 -74.61 -108.56
C LYS A 776 27.37 -74.77 -110.00
N LYS A 777 26.21 -74.23 -110.38
CA LYS A 777 25.73 -74.21 -111.78
C LYS A 777 26.67 -73.36 -112.64
N MET A 778 26.91 -72.11 -112.26
CA MET A 778 27.77 -71.17 -112.98
C MET A 778 29.18 -71.74 -113.27
N LYS A 779 29.76 -72.49 -112.32
CA LYS A 779 31.06 -73.19 -112.52
C LYS A 779 31.01 -74.28 -113.61
N ARG A 780 29.91 -75.01 -113.75
CA ARG A 780 29.71 -76.01 -114.82
C ARG A 780 29.59 -75.35 -116.18
N ASP A 781 28.78 -74.29 -116.27
CA ASP A 781 28.56 -73.52 -117.49
C ASP A 781 29.90 -72.92 -118.01
N LEU A 782 30.76 -72.46 -117.08
CA LEU A 782 32.11 -71.96 -117.37
C LEU A 782 33.06 -73.05 -117.89
N HIS A 783 32.97 -74.29 -117.38
CA HIS A 783 33.71 -75.43 -117.94
C HIS A 783 33.21 -75.80 -119.34
N GLN A 784 31.89 -75.74 -119.56
CA GLN A 784 31.27 -76.10 -120.85
C GLN A 784 31.59 -75.09 -121.96
N MET A 785 31.70 -73.79 -121.63
CA MET A 785 32.29 -72.80 -122.55
C MET A 785 33.77 -73.07 -122.82
N ARG A 786 34.55 -73.39 -121.78
CA ARG A 786 35.99 -73.66 -121.92
C ARG A 786 36.27 -74.87 -122.82
N SER A 787 35.45 -75.92 -122.79
CA SER A 787 35.55 -77.06 -123.69
C SER A 787 35.18 -76.75 -125.14
N ARG A 788 34.17 -75.88 -125.38
CA ARG A 788 33.86 -75.39 -126.74
C ARG A 788 35.02 -74.58 -127.32
N LEU A 789 35.62 -73.71 -126.52
CA LEU A 789 36.78 -72.89 -126.91
C LEU A 789 38.01 -73.73 -127.27
N SER A 790 38.21 -74.91 -126.65
CA SER A 790 39.24 -75.86 -127.09
C SER A 790 38.91 -76.56 -128.40
N GLN A 791 37.63 -76.89 -128.66
CA GLN A 791 37.21 -77.50 -129.93
C GLN A 791 37.32 -76.50 -131.11
N GLU A 792 36.98 -75.23 -130.90
CA GLU A 792 37.23 -74.19 -131.91
C GLU A 792 38.72 -74.00 -132.20
N ARG A 793 39.58 -74.13 -131.19
CA ARG A 793 41.04 -74.09 -131.38
C ARG A 793 41.56 -75.29 -132.17
N SER A 794 41.08 -76.51 -131.90
CA SER A 794 41.51 -77.68 -132.69
C SER A 794 41.06 -77.61 -134.14
N VAL A 795 39.82 -77.19 -134.41
CA VAL A 795 39.32 -77.01 -135.80
C VAL A 795 40.10 -75.92 -136.55
N LYS A 796 40.53 -74.84 -135.86
CA LYS A 796 41.37 -73.79 -136.48
C LYS A 796 42.80 -74.25 -136.76
N LEU A 797 43.37 -75.16 -135.97
CA LEU A 797 44.66 -75.79 -136.27
C LEU A 797 44.56 -76.77 -137.44
N ASP A 798 43.53 -77.62 -137.44
CA ASP A 798 43.24 -78.60 -138.50
C ASP A 798 42.99 -77.92 -139.87
N ALA A 799 42.43 -76.71 -139.88
CA ALA A 799 42.28 -75.89 -141.07
C ALA A 799 43.60 -75.30 -141.60
N LEU A 800 44.58 -75.01 -140.74
CA LEU A 800 45.89 -74.50 -141.14
C LEU A 800 46.76 -75.62 -141.73
N GLN A 801 46.73 -76.81 -141.12
CA GLN A 801 47.52 -77.97 -141.56
C GLN A 801 47.17 -78.38 -143.01
N ARG A 802 45.90 -78.29 -143.41
CA ARG A 802 45.45 -78.54 -144.80
C ARG A 802 45.96 -77.50 -145.82
N VAL A 803 46.32 -76.30 -145.38
CA VAL A 803 46.93 -75.27 -146.26
C VAL A 803 48.40 -75.61 -146.52
N GLU A 804 49.12 -76.09 -145.50
CA GLU A 804 50.49 -76.58 -145.63
C GLU A 804 50.56 -77.82 -146.55
N GLU A 805 49.62 -78.77 -146.41
CA GLU A 805 49.51 -79.94 -147.29
C GLU A 805 49.30 -79.56 -148.78
N LEU A 806 48.47 -78.55 -149.05
CA LEU A 806 48.22 -78.07 -150.41
C LEU A 806 49.41 -77.29 -151.01
N GLN A 807 50.20 -76.60 -150.19
CA GLN A 807 51.48 -76.02 -150.66
C GLN A 807 52.55 -77.09 -150.93
N GLY A 808 52.57 -78.17 -150.14
CA GLY A 808 53.52 -79.28 -150.32
C GLY A 808 53.38 -80.03 -151.65
N GLN A 809 52.15 -80.23 -152.14
CA GLN A 809 51.89 -80.99 -153.37
C GLN A 809 52.41 -80.30 -154.65
N LEU A 810 52.62 -78.98 -154.63
CA LEU A 810 53.09 -78.22 -155.80
C LEU A 810 54.61 -78.36 -156.05
N HIS A 811 55.37 -78.86 -155.07
CA HIS A 811 56.84 -78.84 -155.09
C HIS A 811 57.53 -80.20 -155.32
N HIS A 812 56.79 -81.30 -155.51
CA HIS A 812 57.38 -82.63 -155.76
C HIS A 812 57.47 -83.05 -157.24
N ALA A 813 57.33 -82.10 -158.18
CA ALA A 813 57.26 -82.38 -159.62
C ALA A 813 58.55 -82.13 -160.44
N GLN A 814 59.72 -81.85 -159.83
CA GLN A 814 61.01 -81.99 -160.54
C GLN A 814 62.24 -82.20 -159.61
N ARG A 815 63.31 -82.72 -160.24
CA ARG A 815 64.64 -83.12 -159.69
C ARG A 815 65.26 -82.06 -158.75
N SER A 816 65.83 -82.41 -157.58
CA SER A 816 66.94 -83.35 -157.26
C SER A 816 68.35 -82.73 -157.41
N ALA A 817 69.20 -82.98 -156.41
CA ALA A 817 70.51 -82.35 -156.09
C ALA A 817 70.42 -80.86 -155.64
N VAL A 818 70.95 -80.38 -154.48
CA VAL A 818 72.23 -80.57 -153.74
C VAL A 818 73.37 -79.71 -154.32
N PRO A 819 74.18 -78.96 -153.51
CA PRO A 819 74.01 -78.35 -152.16
C PRO A 819 74.06 -76.78 -152.24
N THR A 820 74.24 -75.91 -151.24
CA THR A 820 75.30 -75.81 -150.20
C THR A 820 75.10 -74.61 -149.24
N GLY A 821 75.39 -74.77 -147.95
CA GLY A 821 75.73 -73.69 -146.98
C GLY A 821 74.60 -72.75 -146.52
N SER A 822 74.71 -72.05 -145.39
CA SER A 822 75.66 -72.09 -144.25
C SER A 822 74.99 -71.35 -143.06
N SER A 823 74.63 -72.00 -141.94
CA SER A 823 75.42 -72.12 -140.68
C SER A 823 75.84 -70.80 -140.01
N GLY A 824 75.59 -70.66 -138.70
CA GLY A 824 75.73 -69.42 -137.91
C GLY A 824 74.41 -69.08 -137.19
N ASP A 825 73.94 -69.89 -136.24
CA ASP A 825 74.30 -69.90 -134.80
C ASP A 825 73.64 -68.74 -134.01
N LEU A 826 72.90 -68.92 -132.90
CA LEU A 826 73.18 -69.65 -131.63
C LEU A 826 74.30 -68.97 -130.81
N ILE A 827 74.33 -68.92 -129.46
CA ILE A 827 73.56 -69.48 -128.32
C ILE A 827 73.49 -68.38 -127.22
N SER A 828 72.79 -68.40 -126.07
CA SER A 828 72.08 -69.41 -125.23
C SER A 828 70.73 -68.81 -124.73
N GLN A 829 69.78 -69.46 -124.05
CA GLN A 829 69.69 -70.73 -123.29
C GLN A 829 70.28 -70.71 -121.84
N ALA A 830 69.87 -71.68 -121.01
CA ALA A 830 70.17 -71.90 -119.58
C ALA A 830 69.49 -70.88 -118.61
N GLN A 831 68.50 -71.18 -117.75
CA GLN A 831 67.98 -72.39 -117.06
C GLN A 831 68.63 -72.73 -115.69
N TYR A 832 67.80 -73.36 -114.85
CA TYR A 832 68.10 -74.18 -113.66
C TYR A 832 68.34 -73.53 -112.28
N SER A 833 67.33 -73.74 -111.44
CA SER A 833 67.34 -73.85 -109.97
C SER A 833 68.42 -74.80 -109.43
N PRO A 834 68.67 -74.79 -108.11
CA PRO A 834 68.25 -75.96 -107.32
C PRO A 834 67.66 -75.66 -105.92
N THR A 835 67.26 -76.73 -105.23
CA THR A 835 66.51 -76.78 -103.95
C THR A 835 67.45 -76.87 -102.73
N SER A 836 66.88 -76.70 -101.52
CA SER A 836 67.42 -76.97 -100.14
C SER A 836 67.78 -75.70 -99.35
N ALA A 837 67.47 -75.56 -98.05
CA ALA A 837 66.61 -76.34 -97.14
C ALA A 837 66.13 -75.50 -95.93
N SER A 838 65.17 -76.02 -95.17
CA SER A 838 64.91 -75.82 -93.73
C SER A 838 65.00 -74.43 -93.03
N THR A 839 63.91 -74.09 -92.34
CA THR A 839 63.82 -73.42 -91.01
C THR A 839 64.20 -71.93 -90.80
N SER A 840 63.16 -71.17 -90.41
CA SER A 840 63.08 -70.24 -89.26
C SER A 840 63.84 -68.89 -89.24
N SER A 841 63.11 -67.82 -89.56
CA SER A 841 63.13 -66.52 -88.86
C SER A 841 61.66 -66.10 -88.63
N ARG A 842 61.15 -65.70 -87.45
CA ARG A 842 61.61 -65.00 -86.23
C ARG A 842 61.63 -63.46 -86.31
N TYR A 843 61.12 -62.86 -85.24
CA TYR A 843 60.98 -61.41 -84.93
C TYR A 843 59.98 -60.63 -85.82
N SER A 844 59.18 -59.68 -85.32
CA SER A 844 58.70 -59.37 -83.94
C SER A 844 57.66 -58.23 -84.00
N GLN A 845 56.79 -57.98 -83.01
CA GLN A 845 56.63 -58.55 -81.68
C GLN A 845 55.16 -58.47 -81.22
N GLN A 846 54.61 -59.55 -80.65
CA GLN A 846 53.67 -59.41 -79.53
C GLN A 846 54.47 -59.17 -78.25
N ARG A 847 53.93 -58.42 -77.28
CA ARG A 847 54.29 -58.63 -75.87
C ARG A 847 53.05 -58.82 -75.01
N PHE A 848 52.56 -60.05 -74.99
CA PHE A 848 52.05 -60.63 -73.75
C PHE A 848 53.23 -60.91 -72.81
N LEU A 849 53.03 -60.68 -71.50
CA LEU A 849 53.17 -61.72 -70.47
C LEU A 849 52.03 -61.46 -69.45
N LYS A 850 51.28 -62.43 -68.90
CA LYS A 850 51.62 -63.70 -68.21
C LYS A 850 52.35 -63.48 -66.86
N THR A 851 52.01 -64.13 -65.75
CA THR A 851 50.79 -64.87 -65.31
C THR A 851 50.98 -65.23 -63.82
N ASN A 852 49.88 -65.31 -63.04
CA ASN A 852 49.79 -65.96 -61.71
C ASN A 852 50.58 -65.29 -60.55
N LEU A 853 50.22 -65.43 -59.27
CA LEU A 853 49.04 -66.03 -58.60
C LEU A 853 48.16 -64.86 -58.01
N LYS A 854 47.28 -64.93 -57.00
CA LYS A 854 46.72 -65.97 -56.09
C LYS A 854 45.29 -65.55 -55.67
N GLY A 855 44.75 -66.01 -54.52
CA GLY A 855 43.48 -65.55 -53.94
C GLY A 855 43.63 -64.32 -53.01
N SER A 856 42.56 -63.71 -52.48
CA SER A 856 41.14 -64.14 -52.44
C SER A 856 40.16 -63.01 -52.00
N LYS A 857 38.90 -63.00 -52.54
CA LYS A 857 37.64 -62.44 -51.94
C LYS A 857 37.53 -60.90 -51.71
N ILE A 858 36.37 -60.22 -51.73
CA ILE A 858 34.99 -60.55 -52.23
C ILE A 858 34.17 -59.28 -52.68
N THR A 859 33.07 -58.90 -52.01
CA THR A 859 32.04 -57.88 -52.39
C THR A 859 31.97 -56.68 -51.41
N ARG A 860 31.24 -55.54 -51.55
CA ARG A 860 30.14 -54.96 -52.43
C ARG A 860 30.18 -53.39 -52.25
N TRP A 861 29.91 -52.43 -53.16
CA TRP A 861 28.74 -52.08 -54.02
C TRP A 861 27.42 -51.71 -53.28
N ILE A 862 26.86 -50.49 -53.17
CA ILE A 862 27.10 -49.06 -53.62
C ILE A 862 26.50 -48.58 -54.98
N GLN A 863 25.52 -47.62 -55.00
CA GLN A 863 25.47 -46.36 -55.85
C GLN A 863 24.26 -45.37 -55.60
N ARG A 864 24.13 -44.31 -56.43
CA ARG A 864 23.29 -43.05 -56.34
C ARG A 864 23.07 -42.50 -57.81
N PRO A 865 22.50 -41.30 -58.18
CA PRO A 865 21.82 -40.17 -57.47
C PRO A 865 20.48 -39.73 -58.20
N GLN A 866 19.79 -38.57 -58.00
CA GLN A 866 20.25 -37.15 -58.13
C GLN A 866 19.43 -36.03 -57.42
N THR A 867 18.73 -35.12 -58.13
CA THR A 867 18.51 -33.67 -57.82
C THR A 867 17.31 -33.08 -58.61
N VAL A 868 16.73 -31.85 -58.57
CA VAL A 868 16.74 -30.50 -57.87
C VAL A 868 15.59 -29.67 -58.56
N PRO A 869 14.95 -28.55 -58.07
CA PRO A 869 15.38 -27.44 -57.17
C PRO A 869 14.41 -27.25 -55.95
N ILE A 870 14.07 -26.12 -55.26
CA ILE A 870 14.09 -24.63 -55.40
C ILE A 870 14.63 -23.96 -54.09
N LYS A 871 14.56 -22.62 -53.93
CA LYS A 871 15.10 -21.78 -52.80
C LYS A 871 14.09 -20.66 -52.43
N HIS A 872 14.25 -19.73 -51.47
CA HIS A 872 15.39 -19.14 -50.69
C HIS A 872 14.77 -18.27 -49.53
N LYS A 873 15.40 -17.55 -48.56
CA LYS A 873 16.79 -17.24 -48.09
C LYS A 873 16.71 -16.55 -46.69
N LYS A 874 17.84 -16.40 -45.97
CA LYS A 874 18.12 -15.51 -44.80
C LYS A 874 17.52 -15.93 -43.43
N ARG A 875 18.13 -15.61 -42.28
CA ARG A 875 19.55 -15.30 -41.90
C ARG A 875 19.68 -15.52 -40.38
N THR A 876 20.85 -15.93 -39.88
CA THR A 876 21.20 -16.10 -38.46
C THR A 876 21.35 -14.76 -37.72
N ASP A 877 21.34 -14.81 -36.38
CA ASP A 877 22.54 -14.61 -35.53
C ASP A 877 22.29 -15.30 -34.14
N ASP A 878 23.35 -15.55 -33.36
CA ASP A 878 23.38 -16.55 -32.28
C ASP A 878 23.11 -16.03 -30.85
N VAL A 879 22.53 -16.89 -29.99
CA VAL A 879 22.71 -16.88 -28.51
C VAL A 879 22.84 -18.33 -28.03
N PHE A 880 23.77 -18.58 -27.10
CA PHE A 880 24.16 -19.92 -26.64
C PHE A 880 23.19 -20.53 -25.61
N LEU A 881 22.96 -21.84 -25.72
CA LEU A 881 22.47 -22.71 -24.65
C LEU A 881 23.64 -23.46 -23.99
N PRO A 882 23.81 -23.43 -22.65
CA PRO A 882 24.64 -24.39 -21.93
C PRO A 882 23.86 -25.68 -21.68
N ASN A 883 24.51 -26.84 -21.85
CA ASN A 883 23.89 -28.14 -21.58
C ASN A 883 23.70 -28.38 -20.07
N MET A 884 22.58 -28.98 -19.70
CA MET A 884 22.48 -29.74 -18.44
C MET A 884 23.41 -30.95 -18.54
N ALA A 885 24.43 -31.00 -17.68
CA ALA A 885 25.29 -32.16 -17.48
C ALA A 885 25.13 -32.68 -16.06
N GLU A 886 25.24 -33.99 -15.88
CA GLU A 886 25.02 -34.66 -14.59
C GLU A 886 26.06 -34.24 -13.55
N ASN A 887 25.61 -33.87 -12.35
CA ASN A 887 26.41 -33.92 -11.13
C ASN A 887 25.50 -33.98 -9.89
N VAL A 888 25.14 -35.21 -9.49
CA VAL A 888 24.43 -35.44 -8.22
C VAL A 888 25.44 -35.34 -7.07
N GLN A 889 25.50 -34.18 -6.42
CA GLN A 889 26.22 -34.04 -5.14
C GLN A 889 25.25 -34.24 -3.96
N LEU A 890 25.55 -35.25 -3.15
CA LEU A 890 24.79 -35.63 -1.96
C LEU A 890 25.06 -34.67 -0.80
N THR A 891 24.19 -33.68 -0.59
CA THR A 891 24.14 -32.89 0.66
C THR A 891 23.32 -33.61 1.72
N ALA A 892 23.92 -34.63 2.33
CA ALA A 892 23.33 -35.32 3.47
C ALA A 892 23.29 -34.41 4.72
N PHE A 893 22.11 -33.92 5.11
CA PHE A 893 21.89 -33.32 6.42
C PHE A 893 21.33 -34.36 7.41
N GLN A 894 21.99 -34.47 8.57
CA GLN A 894 21.61 -35.43 9.61
C GLN A 894 20.32 -34.99 10.30
N VAL A 895 19.27 -35.80 10.21
CA VAL A 895 18.20 -35.77 11.21
C VAL A 895 18.71 -36.45 12.47
N GLN A 896 19.05 -35.67 13.51
CA GLN A 896 19.33 -36.23 14.84
C GLN A 896 18.03 -36.74 15.47
N THR A 897 17.79 -38.04 15.36
CA THR A 897 16.70 -38.73 16.05
C THR A 897 16.97 -38.83 17.55
N ALA A 898 16.49 -37.85 18.33
CA ALA A 898 16.45 -37.95 19.77
C ALA A 898 15.54 -39.14 20.20
N PRO A 899 16.00 -40.06 21.06
CA PRO A 899 15.27 -41.29 21.34
C PRO A 899 14.12 -41.08 22.34
N SER A 900 12.89 -41.32 21.89
CA SER A 900 11.67 -41.31 22.71
C SER A 900 11.56 -42.54 23.62
N ARG A 901 12.32 -42.56 24.72
CA ARG A 901 12.12 -43.53 25.81
C ARG A 901 11.07 -43.04 26.80
N PHE A 902 9.84 -43.53 26.65
CA PHE A 902 8.89 -43.65 27.77
C PHE A 902 9.16 -44.97 28.52
N PRO A 903 9.59 -44.94 29.79
CA PRO A 903 9.39 -46.06 30.70
C PRO A 903 7.96 -45.99 31.26
N PHE A 904 7.11 -46.94 30.89
CA PHE A 904 5.83 -47.12 31.57
C PHE A 904 6.08 -47.63 33.00
N ARG A 905 5.64 -46.86 34.01
CA ARG A 905 5.24 -47.41 35.31
C ARG A 905 4.17 -46.52 35.94
N ALA A 906 3.16 -47.17 36.50
CA ALA A 906 2.29 -46.52 37.47
C ALA A 906 3.04 -46.36 38.80
N ASP A 907 2.64 -45.37 39.60
CA ASP A 907 1.91 -45.58 40.85
C ASP A 907 1.59 -44.21 41.49
N TRP A 908 0.38 -44.08 42.05
CA TRP A 908 -0.21 -42.89 42.74
C TRP A 908 -0.60 -41.69 41.85
#